data_AF-A0A348XLV3-F1
#
_entry.id   AF-A0A348XLV3-F1
#
_cell.length_a   1.000
_cell.length_b   1.000
_cell.length_c   1.000
_cell.angle_alpha   90.00
_cell.angle_beta   90.00
_cell.angle_gamma   90.00
#
_symmetry.space_group_name_H-M   'P 1'
#
loop_
_entity.id
_entity.type
_entity.pdbx_description
1 polymer ?
#
loop_
_entity_poly.entity_id
_entity_poly.type
_entity_poly.pdbx_seq_one_letter_code
_entity_poly.pdbx_strand_id
1 'polypeptide(L)'
;MRKIREYKPGQQDRGVAVVLTIGVLGMMLMLTMAFAASALMSHRIATLNRDTVLSRLAAEMGLQRAYVHLNTELSNLNDMRNLFPATKPGVDGHIGPDTASTAWDGRTYWFSENDVDSLGIREAFAHQLAGVDITPDDTHAAPHEDAGWIHVYHPDNATEIIARMSYVLIDESGKIDPNYAISQGVAEGSETTARYGLSPADLNLAGALPSALSGDLQYDSHSGGDLATTMQWLSHYHIFRAADSAEDNSDAVLESLFPHSYDIEAFNDSLVDRHRFDLTNADWDAFGNDVAASSLTSAASEFWNGTAPAANIGGIPWLAECSSTFLQNQIAANLIDYCDSDSIPTTDSQTEPSYLGLELVPYINELMFQLRVYDAGTEHRLLVRVWAELANIYDTACGSGATLTVELTLASPNLPSSPTSLTLIWNSLTSDVPAQSYTSLRGVSQAGETSIGADTSIENITVQVIAARLEDSAGNLLDFATSPPSPTADVAVILPLFRSVEVSDPRQNHTAADWEWDPQGWQFGFSTTTTLLATNSNCTPDPGGSHDQEDGATDPWDVSTAHIANSAITTLWELGAIHRGQAWRTIRLTQFNETLSAALGLSAYSLGDANILDQVKLGGDNYCYGNLNANSDRPNALAATLVGLSVGAGYSASTSGTATINSSLALAAIGTSPTTAASGQWLFENGTAGVTKPMFSRGGLARITTLSDGTIFTQGVDAAREEIIGKIANIMTTRPNYFTMIITAQSVRDNKVMGALGTFDADTDVIRAEARIMAYLYRDALTHSFRLIHYEYIE
;
A
#
# COMPACT_ATOMS: atom_id res chain seq x y z
N MET A 1 -32.99 6.75 118.45
CA MET A 1 -33.44 5.39 118.85
C MET A 1 -34.87 5.17 118.34
N ARG A 2 -35.17 3.93 117.91
CA ARG A 2 -36.50 3.28 117.86
C ARG A 2 -37.04 2.93 116.46
N LYS A 3 -37.11 1.61 116.27
CA LYS A 3 -38.04 0.78 115.48
C LYS A 3 -37.97 0.86 113.95
N ILE A 4 -37.38 -0.21 113.41
CA ILE A 4 -37.64 -0.81 112.10
C ILE A 4 -39.15 -0.81 111.84
N ARG A 5 -39.57 -0.17 110.76
CA ARG A 5 -40.94 -0.12 110.26
C ARG A 5 -40.94 -0.88 108.94
N GLU A 6 -41.61 -2.03 108.91
CA GLU A 6 -41.89 -2.77 107.68
C GLU A 6 -42.61 -1.87 106.67
N TYR A 7 -42.03 -1.72 105.47
CA TYR A 7 -42.67 -1.06 104.34
C TYR A 7 -43.58 -2.07 103.65
N LYS A 8 -44.90 -1.96 103.85
CA LYS A 8 -45.89 -2.64 103.02
C LYS A 8 -46.07 -1.83 101.74
N PRO A 9 -45.75 -2.36 100.54
CA PRO A 9 -45.95 -1.62 99.30
C PRO A 9 -47.46 -1.46 99.04
N GLY A 10 -47.88 -0.21 98.82
CA GLY A 10 -49.26 0.12 98.49
C GLY A 10 -49.62 -0.36 97.09
N GLN A 11 -50.91 -0.61 96.85
CA GLN A 11 -51.48 -1.01 95.56
C GLN A 11 -51.14 -0.06 94.37
N GLN A 12 -50.56 1.11 94.62
CA GLN A 12 -50.11 2.07 93.59
C GLN A 12 -48.68 1.80 93.05
N ASP A 13 -47.79 1.11 93.78
CA ASP A 13 -46.42 0.80 93.31
C ASP A 13 -46.40 -0.31 92.24
N ARG A 14 -47.45 -1.14 92.18
CA ARG A 14 -47.62 -2.18 91.15
C ARG A 14 -47.99 -1.62 89.78
N GLY A 15 -48.69 -0.48 89.72
CA GLY A 15 -49.05 0.17 88.46
C GLY A 15 -47.83 0.81 87.77
N VAL A 16 -46.98 1.48 88.55
CA VAL A 16 -45.75 2.12 88.04
C VAL A 16 -44.74 1.07 87.57
N ALA A 17 -44.55 -0.02 88.30
CA ALA A 17 -43.66 -1.10 87.89
C ALA A 17 -44.10 -1.78 86.58
N VAL A 18 -45.42 -1.95 86.37
CA VAL A 18 -45.98 -2.53 85.12
C VAL A 18 -45.85 -1.56 83.95
N VAL A 19 -46.11 -0.26 84.14
CA VAL A 19 -45.93 0.75 83.07
C VAL A 19 -44.46 0.90 82.68
N LEU A 20 -43.53 0.84 83.65
CA LEU A 20 -42.09 0.95 83.39
C LEU A 20 -41.54 -0.31 82.70
N THR A 21 -42.01 -1.51 83.08
CA THR A 21 -41.66 -2.75 82.37
C THR A 21 -42.24 -2.82 80.96
N ILE A 22 -43.49 -2.38 80.75
CA ILE A 22 -44.08 -2.29 79.39
C ILE A 22 -43.36 -1.23 78.55
N GLY A 23 -42.98 -0.08 79.13
CA GLY A 23 -42.20 0.95 78.44
C GLY A 23 -40.81 0.48 78.02
N VAL A 24 -40.12 -0.26 78.90
CA VAL A 24 -38.82 -0.88 78.58
C VAL A 24 -38.98 -2.03 77.58
N LEU A 25 -40.02 -2.86 77.68
CA LEU A 25 -40.31 -3.90 76.68
C LEU A 25 -40.65 -3.29 75.32
N GLY A 26 -41.42 -2.20 75.29
CA GLY A 26 -41.76 -1.48 74.06
C GLY A 26 -40.51 -0.87 73.40
N MET A 27 -39.61 -0.28 74.19
CA MET A 27 -38.32 0.20 73.70
C MET A 27 -37.43 -0.93 73.21
N MET A 28 -37.37 -2.06 73.92
CA MET A 28 -36.61 -3.24 73.47
C MET A 28 -37.21 -3.83 72.19
N LEU A 29 -38.52 -3.93 72.07
CA LEU A 29 -39.20 -4.41 70.86
C LEU A 29 -38.89 -3.50 69.66
N MET A 30 -38.98 -2.18 69.84
CA MET A 30 -38.62 -1.21 68.80
C MET A 30 -37.14 -1.34 68.39
N LEU A 31 -36.24 -1.53 69.36
CA LEU A 31 -34.82 -1.77 69.11
C LEU A 31 -34.61 -3.07 68.32
N THR A 32 -35.26 -4.17 68.72
CA THR A 32 -35.18 -5.46 68.04
C THR A 32 -35.73 -5.39 66.61
N MET A 33 -36.85 -4.69 66.40
CA MET A 33 -37.40 -4.48 65.05
C MET A 33 -36.49 -3.61 64.19
N ALA A 34 -35.86 -2.57 64.76
CA ALA A 34 -34.88 -1.76 64.05
C ALA A 34 -33.64 -2.57 63.64
N PHE A 35 -33.13 -3.44 64.52
CA PHE A 35 -32.03 -4.36 64.19
C PHE A 35 -32.45 -5.39 63.13
N ALA A 36 -33.64 -5.98 63.24
CA ALA A 36 -34.14 -6.93 62.25
C ALA A 36 -34.34 -6.26 60.88
N ALA A 37 -34.88 -5.05 60.83
CA ALA A 37 -35.03 -4.28 59.60
C ALA A 37 -33.67 -3.93 58.97
N SER A 38 -32.70 -3.49 59.78
CA SER A 38 -31.34 -3.20 59.33
C SER A 38 -30.63 -4.45 58.79
N ALA A 39 -30.78 -5.59 59.46
CA ALA A 39 -30.22 -6.87 59.01
C ALA A 39 -30.85 -7.35 57.68
N LEU A 40 -32.17 -7.24 57.55
CA LEU A 40 -32.87 -7.58 56.30
C LEU A 40 -32.48 -6.65 55.15
N MET A 41 -32.32 -5.36 55.42
CA MET A 41 -31.86 -4.38 54.42
C MET A 41 -30.41 -4.67 54.01
N SER A 42 -29.53 -4.92 54.97
CA SER A 42 -28.13 -5.27 54.72
C SER A 42 -28.01 -6.57 53.92
N HIS A 43 -28.82 -7.59 54.23
CA HIS A 43 -28.88 -8.83 53.48
C HIS A 43 -29.35 -8.60 52.03
N ARG A 44 -30.38 -7.77 51.82
CA ARG A 44 -30.87 -7.43 50.47
C ARG A 44 -29.81 -6.67 49.67
N ILE A 45 -29.17 -5.67 50.27
CA ILE A 45 -28.10 -4.90 49.62
C ILE A 45 -26.92 -5.82 49.28
N ALA A 46 -26.51 -6.70 50.20
CA ALA A 46 -25.44 -7.66 49.95
C ALA A 46 -25.79 -8.63 48.81
N THR A 47 -27.05 -9.07 48.74
CA THR A 47 -27.53 -9.95 47.66
C THR A 47 -27.52 -9.23 46.32
N LEU A 48 -28.04 -7.99 46.25
CA LEU A 48 -28.03 -7.18 45.04
C LEU A 48 -26.59 -6.90 44.56
N ASN A 49 -25.71 -6.47 45.47
CA ASN A 49 -24.31 -6.23 45.14
C ASN A 49 -23.61 -7.50 44.65
N ARG A 50 -23.88 -8.65 45.26
CA ARG A 50 -23.36 -9.94 44.79
C ARG A 50 -23.83 -10.22 43.37
N ASP A 51 -25.13 -10.08 43.11
CA ASP A 51 -25.73 -10.41 41.82
C ASP A 51 -25.20 -9.45 40.71
N THR A 52 -25.02 -8.16 41.02
CA THR A 52 -24.37 -7.19 40.11
C THR A 52 -22.89 -7.48 39.87
N VAL A 53 -22.14 -7.89 40.89
CA VAL A 53 -20.73 -8.29 40.72
C VAL A 53 -20.64 -9.56 39.89
N LEU A 54 -21.55 -10.52 40.09
CA LEU A 54 -21.60 -11.75 39.31
C LEU A 54 -21.93 -11.48 37.84
N SER A 55 -22.89 -10.60 37.53
CA SER A 55 -23.19 -10.26 36.14
C SER A 55 -22.01 -9.57 35.46
N ARG A 56 -21.31 -8.66 36.15
CA ARG A 56 -20.10 -8.01 35.61
C ARG A 56 -18.95 -8.99 35.37
N LEU A 57 -18.67 -9.86 36.33
CA LEU A 57 -17.64 -10.91 36.16
C LEU A 57 -18.01 -11.86 35.02
N ALA A 58 -19.29 -12.24 34.88
CA ALA A 58 -19.75 -13.05 33.77
C ALA A 58 -19.60 -12.33 32.41
N ALA A 59 -19.81 -11.01 32.37
CA ALA A 59 -19.58 -10.20 31.17
C ALA A 59 -18.09 -10.13 30.81
N GLU A 60 -17.19 -9.92 31.79
CA GLU A 60 -15.73 -9.97 31.58
C GLU A 60 -15.25 -11.35 31.13
N MET A 61 -15.84 -12.43 31.66
CA MET A 61 -15.60 -13.79 31.15
C MET A 61 -16.09 -13.95 29.71
N GLY A 62 -17.21 -13.30 29.35
CA GLY A 62 -17.75 -13.27 27.98
C GLY A 62 -16.77 -12.60 27.02
N LEU A 63 -16.17 -11.46 27.42
CA LEU A 63 -15.12 -10.79 26.66
C LEU A 63 -13.93 -11.73 26.41
N GLN A 64 -13.44 -12.41 27.45
CA GLN A 64 -12.33 -13.36 27.32
C GLN A 64 -12.67 -14.53 26.40
N ARG A 65 -13.91 -15.04 26.46
CA ARG A 65 -14.38 -16.11 25.57
C ARG A 65 -14.49 -15.63 24.13
N ALA A 66 -15.04 -14.44 23.89
CA ALA A 66 -15.13 -13.84 22.57
C ALA A 66 -13.74 -13.67 21.94
N TYR A 67 -12.78 -13.19 22.73
CA TYR A 67 -11.38 -13.11 22.31
C TYR A 67 -10.76 -14.46 21.95
N VAL A 68 -10.98 -15.49 22.78
CA VAL A 68 -10.48 -16.86 22.51
C VAL A 68 -11.14 -17.43 21.26
N HIS A 69 -12.44 -17.19 21.06
CA HIS A 69 -13.16 -17.63 19.88
C HIS A 69 -12.54 -16.99 18.61
N LEU A 70 -12.39 -15.67 18.57
CA LEU A 70 -11.73 -14.96 17.48
C LEU A 70 -10.31 -15.49 17.22
N ASN A 71 -9.51 -15.64 18.27
CA ASN A 71 -8.14 -16.13 18.13
C ASN A 71 -8.11 -17.57 17.59
N THR A 72 -9.06 -18.42 17.98
CA THR A 72 -9.14 -19.80 17.50
C THR A 72 -9.53 -19.85 16.02
N GLU A 73 -10.60 -19.14 15.63
CA GLU A 73 -11.06 -19.11 14.24
C GLU A 73 -10.02 -18.52 13.29
N LEU A 74 -9.35 -17.45 13.73
CA LEU A 74 -8.37 -16.74 12.92
C LEU A 74 -6.95 -17.32 13.02
N SER A 75 -6.74 -18.41 13.78
CA SER A 75 -5.41 -19.04 13.94
C SER A 75 -5.01 -19.97 12.80
N ASN A 76 -5.96 -20.46 11.99
CA ASN A 76 -5.66 -21.40 10.92
C ASN A 76 -5.12 -20.68 9.68
N LEU A 77 -3.79 -20.62 9.54
CA LEU A 77 -3.10 -19.96 8.42
C LEU A 77 -3.20 -20.72 7.09
N ASN A 78 -3.72 -21.96 7.07
CA ASN A 78 -3.91 -22.70 5.83
C ASN A 78 -5.11 -22.18 5.01
N ASP A 79 -6.02 -21.45 5.66
CA ASP A 79 -7.08 -20.71 4.98
C ASP A 79 -6.76 -19.23 5.02
N MET A 80 -6.23 -18.72 3.91
CA MET A 80 -5.79 -17.32 3.78
C MET A 80 -6.94 -16.33 4.08
N ARG A 81 -8.20 -16.73 3.91
CA ARG A 81 -9.39 -15.90 4.23
C ARG A 81 -9.54 -15.62 5.72
N ASN A 82 -8.90 -16.40 6.60
CA ASN A 82 -8.83 -16.10 8.04
C ASN A 82 -7.95 -14.87 8.34
N LEU A 83 -7.23 -14.35 7.33
CA LEU A 83 -6.52 -13.10 7.47
C LEU A 83 -7.49 -11.91 7.53
N PHE A 84 -8.54 -11.95 6.70
CA PHE A 84 -9.59 -10.93 6.60
C PHE A 84 -10.96 -11.61 6.62
N PRO A 85 -11.56 -11.80 7.80
CA PRO A 85 -12.78 -12.59 7.93
C PRO A 85 -13.97 -12.12 7.09
N ALA A 86 -14.09 -10.82 6.79
CA ALA A 86 -15.02 -10.28 5.79
C ALA A 86 -14.97 -10.97 4.41
N THR A 87 -13.84 -11.58 4.05
CA THR A 87 -13.64 -12.28 2.76
C THR A 87 -14.07 -13.76 2.78
N LYS A 88 -14.63 -14.25 3.90
CA LYS A 88 -14.93 -15.68 4.10
C LYS A 88 -16.45 -15.94 4.19
N PRO A 89 -17.16 -16.07 3.05
CA PRO A 89 -18.56 -16.49 3.08
C PRO A 89 -18.68 -17.94 3.58
N GLY A 90 -19.64 -18.21 4.48
CA GLY A 90 -20.05 -19.56 4.89
C GLY A 90 -19.21 -20.23 5.98
N VAL A 91 -18.66 -19.46 6.93
CA VAL A 91 -18.12 -20.03 8.19
C VAL A 91 -19.27 -20.25 9.16
N ASP A 92 -19.21 -21.34 9.94
CA ASP A 92 -20.11 -21.56 11.07
C ASP A 92 -20.07 -20.31 11.99
N GLY A 93 -21.26 -19.79 12.32
CA GLY A 93 -21.42 -18.59 13.12
C GLY A 93 -21.14 -17.25 12.41
N HIS A 94 -20.60 -17.23 11.19
CA HIS A 94 -20.34 -16.00 10.41
C HIS A 94 -21.52 -15.65 9.51
N ILE A 95 -22.26 -14.60 9.86
CA ILE A 95 -23.57 -14.34 9.28
C ILE A 95 -23.68 -12.92 8.77
N GLY A 96 -24.13 -12.81 7.52
CA GLY A 96 -24.63 -11.57 6.95
C GLY A 96 -26.17 -11.57 6.93
N PRO A 97 -26.83 -10.40 7.00
CA PRO A 97 -28.28 -10.33 6.91
C PRO A 97 -28.80 -10.98 5.63
N ASP A 98 -29.89 -11.72 5.77
CA ASP A 98 -30.52 -12.51 4.69
C ASP A 98 -31.23 -11.63 3.62
N THR A 99 -31.29 -10.31 3.83
CA THR A 99 -31.99 -9.36 2.95
C THR A 99 -31.08 -8.23 2.51
N ALA A 100 -30.69 -8.28 1.23
CA ALA A 100 -30.17 -7.13 0.50
C ALA A 100 -31.16 -5.96 0.64
N SER A 101 -30.66 -4.73 0.81
CA SER A 101 -31.42 -3.47 1.01
C SER A 101 -31.94 -3.15 2.42
N THR A 102 -31.37 -3.72 3.48
CA THR A 102 -31.67 -3.32 4.87
C THR A 102 -30.58 -2.42 5.47
N ALA A 103 -30.87 -1.82 6.62
CA ALA A 103 -29.92 -1.07 7.45
C ALA A 103 -28.61 -1.83 7.77
N TRP A 104 -28.68 -3.16 7.74
CA TRP A 104 -27.60 -4.05 8.12
C TRP A 104 -26.92 -4.73 6.91
N ASP A 105 -27.36 -4.43 5.69
CA ASP A 105 -26.83 -5.04 4.45
C ASP A 105 -25.29 -4.99 4.37
N GLY A 106 -24.69 -6.10 3.95
CA GLY A 106 -23.25 -6.32 3.90
C GLY A 106 -22.52 -6.44 5.24
N ARG A 107 -23.16 -6.26 6.42
CA ARG A 107 -22.51 -6.46 7.73
C ARG A 107 -22.41 -7.93 8.08
N THR A 108 -21.21 -8.38 8.42
CA THR A 108 -20.98 -9.72 8.93
C THR A 108 -20.72 -9.69 10.42
N TYR A 109 -21.24 -10.68 11.14
CA TYR A 109 -21.03 -10.82 12.57
C TYR A 109 -20.91 -12.28 12.98
N TRP A 110 -20.25 -12.51 14.11
CA TRP A 110 -20.31 -13.76 14.87
C TRP A 110 -21.10 -13.59 16.15
N PHE A 111 -21.62 -14.70 16.66
CA PHE A 111 -22.36 -14.73 17.90
C PHE A 111 -21.95 -15.95 18.73
N SER A 112 -22.34 -15.98 20.00
CA SER A 112 -22.17 -17.18 20.82
C SER A 112 -23.21 -18.23 20.47
N GLU A 113 -22.77 -19.39 19.99
CA GLU A 113 -23.65 -20.50 19.61
C GLU A 113 -24.07 -21.32 20.84
N ASN A 114 -25.38 -21.59 20.99
CA ASN A 114 -25.89 -22.60 21.92
C ASN A 114 -27.33 -23.02 21.59
N ASP A 115 -27.51 -24.26 21.14
CA ASP A 115 -28.81 -24.86 20.76
C ASP A 115 -29.78 -25.08 21.95
N VAL A 116 -29.35 -24.84 23.19
CA VAL A 116 -30.10 -25.19 24.41
C VAL A 116 -30.84 -24.00 25.03
N ASP A 117 -30.34 -22.77 24.90
CA ASP A 117 -30.94 -21.57 25.54
C ASP A 117 -30.74 -20.33 24.67
N SER A 118 -31.77 -19.96 23.92
CA SER A 118 -31.85 -18.70 23.14
C SER A 118 -32.88 -17.72 23.70
N LEU A 119 -33.47 -18.02 24.88
CA LEU A 119 -34.61 -17.27 25.41
C LEU A 119 -34.18 -15.88 25.91
N GLY A 120 -34.87 -14.84 25.42
CA GLY A 120 -34.63 -13.45 25.82
C GLY A 120 -33.32 -12.84 25.33
N ILE A 121 -32.56 -13.54 24.47
CA ILE A 121 -31.28 -13.06 23.93
C ILE A 121 -31.46 -11.77 23.11
N ARG A 122 -32.59 -11.67 22.38
CA ARG A 122 -32.97 -10.49 21.58
C ARG A 122 -33.10 -9.23 22.41
N GLU A 123 -33.88 -9.30 23.48
CA GLU A 123 -34.09 -8.17 24.40
C GLU A 123 -32.79 -7.78 25.14
N ALA A 124 -31.93 -8.76 25.40
CA ALA A 124 -30.65 -8.52 26.07
C ALA A 124 -29.65 -7.74 25.18
N PHE A 125 -29.70 -7.96 23.86
CA PHE A 125 -28.85 -7.27 22.87
C PHE A 125 -29.47 -6.02 22.25
N ALA A 126 -30.80 -5.90 22.22
CA ALA A 126 -31.51 -4.75 21.63
C ALA A 126 -31.19 -3.47 22.42
N HIS A 127 -30.19 -2.74 21.97
CA HIS A 127 -29.73 -1.51 22.60
C HIS A 127 -29.40 -0.46 21.55
N GLN A 128 -29.58 0.79 21.95
CA GLN A 128 -29.35 1.94 21.09
C GLN A 128 -28.28 2.83 21.72
N LEU A 129 -27.27 3.16 20.93
CA LEU A 129 -26.32 4.21 21.27
C LEU A 129 -26.72 5.47 20.49
N ALA A 130 -26.96 6.58 21.19
CA ALA A 130 -27.39 7.84 20.57
C ALA A 130 -28.61 7.74 19.63
N GLY A 131 -29.51 6.77 19.85
CA GLY A 131 -30.70 6.54 19.01
C GLY A 131 -30.47 5.66 17.78
N VAL A 132 -29.27 5.08 17.63
CA VAL A 132 -28.92 4.13 16.57
C VAL A 132 -28.77 2.73 17.15
N ASP A 133 -29.37 1.74 16.50
CA ASP A 133 -29.24 0.34 16.90
C ASP A 133 -27.81 -0.15 16.68
N ILE A 134 -27.17 -0.63 17.75
CA ILE A 134 -25.80 -1.17 17.72
C ILE A 134 -25.78 -2.69 17.49
N THR A 135 -26.94 -3.33 17.51
CA THR A 135 -27.12 -4.76 17.25
C THR A 135 -28.19 -4.99 16.19
N PRO A 136 -28.14 -6.12 15.46
CA PRO A 136 -29.15 -6.49 14.47
C PRO A 136 -30.57 -6.48 15.07
N ASP A 137 -31.50 -5.75 14.46
CA ASP A 137 -32.91 -5.72 14.87
C ASP A 137 -33.78 -6.69 14.06
N ASP A 138 -35.00 -6.97 14.54
CA ASP A 138 -35.91 -7.94 13.91
C ASP A 138 -36.49 -7.50 12.55
N THR A 139 -36.41 -6.20 12.24
CA THR A 139 -36.93 -5.62 11.00
C THR A 139 -35.90 -5.63 9.87
N HIS A 140 -34.62 -5.73 10.22
CA HIS A 140 -33.50 -5.60 9.29
C HIS A 140 -32.59 -6.84 9.27
N ALA A 141 -32.41 -7.55 10.40
CA ALA A 141 -31.54 -8.70 10.54
C ALA A 141 -31.81 -9.46 11.87
N ALA A 142 -32.76 -10.39 11.90
CA ALA A 142 -33.04 -11.16 13.12
C ALA A 142 -31.78 -11.95 13.58
N PRO A 143 -31.53 -12.09 14.91
CA PRO A 143 -30.47 -12.97 15.40
C PRO A 143 -30.67 -14.38 14.84
N HIS A 144 -29.57 -15.01 14.42
CA HIS A 144 -29.62 -16.34 13.81
C HIS A 144 -30.18 -17.39 14.77
N GLU A 145 -30.77 -18.46 14.21
CA GLU A 145 -31.44 -19.50 14.99
C GLU A 145 -30.52 -20.23 15.99
N ASP A 146 -29.21 -20.24 15.71
CA ASP A 146 -28.20 -20.88 16.57
C ASP A 146 -27.69 -19.96 17.69
N ALA A 147 -28.12 -18.69 17.73
CA ALA A 147 -27.67 -17.73 18.74
C ALA A 147 -28.19 -18.08 20.12
N GLY A 148 -27.27 -18.27 21.08
CA GLY A 148 -27.62 -18.77 22.40
C GLY A 148 -26.71 -18.31 23.53
N TRP A 149 -27.21 -18.51 24.75
CA TRP A 149 -26.58 -18.15 26.01
C TRP A 149 -25.58 -19.22 26.45
N ILE A 150 -24.36 -18.81 26.79
CA ILE A 150 -23.36 -19.67 27.43
C ILE A 150 -23.62 -19.68 28.95
N HIS A 151 -23.85 -20.86 29.50
CA HIS A 151 -24.10 -21.03 30.94
C HIS A 151 -22.82 -21.04 31.78
N VAL A 152 -22.87 -20.37 32.93
CA VAL A 152 -21.87 -20.44 34.00
C VAL A 152 -22.48 -21.23 35.14
N TYR A 153 -21.86 -22.35 35.47
CA TYR A 153 -22.35 -23.27 36.50
C TYR A 153 -21.74 -22.96 37.87
N HIS A 154 -22.49 -23.31 38.92
CA HIS A 154 -21.99 -23.24 40.28
C HIS A 154 -20.77 -24.17 40.45
N PRO A 155 -19.66 -23.71 41.08
CA PRO A 155 -18.44 -24.51 41.18
C PRO A 155 -18.64 -25.82 41.94
N ASP A 156 -19.46 -25.80 43.00
CA ASP A 156 -19.78 -26.99 43.80
C ASP A 156 -20.97 -27.80 43.26
N ASN A 157 -21.65 -27.31 42.22
CA ASN A 157 -22.82 -27.94 41.63
C ASN A 157 -22.89 -27.64 40.13
N ALA A 158 -22.23 -28.49 39.33
CA ALA A 158 -22.10 -28.34 37.88
C ALA A 158 -23.42 -28.40 37.08
N THR A 159 -24.57 -28.47 37.75
CA THR A 159 -25.90 -28.47 37.15
C THR A 159 -26.71 -27.22 37.49
N GLU A 160 -26.25 -26.35 38.37
CA GLU A 160 -26.98 -25.12 38.74
C GLU A 160 -26.40 -23.92 37.99
N ILE A 161 -27.25 -23.20 37.26
CA ILE A 161 -26.84 -21.99 36.53
C ILE A 161 -26.79 -20.81 37.51
N ILE A 162 -25.62 -20.17 37.61
CA ILE A 162 -25.41 -18.97 38.45
C ILE A 162 -25.34 -17.68 37.64
N ALA A 163 -24.95 -17.81 36.37
CA ALA A 163 -24.96 -16.73 35.40
C ALA A 163 -25.04 -17.30 33.99
N ARG A 164 -25.44 -16.46 33.04
CA ARG A 164 -25.37 -16.75 31.61
C ARG A 164 -24.79 -15.56 30.89
N MET A 165 -24.03 -15.80 29.84
CA MET A 165 -23.40 -14.76 29.03
C MET A 165 -23.60 -15.04 27.54
N SER A 166 -23.67 -14.01 26.74
CA SER A 166 -23.69 -14.11 25.28
C SER A 166 -22.89 -12.93 24.71
N TYR A 167 -22.34 -13.12 23.52
CA TYR A 167 -21.61 -12.06 22.82
C TYR A 167 -21.98 -12.04 21.33
N VAL A 168 -21.88 -10.85 20.75
CA VAL A 168 -21.91 -10.58 19.30
C VAL A 168 -20.62 -9.87 18.95
N LEU A 169 -19.98 -10.32 17.87
CA LEU A 169 -18.75 -9.80 17.31
C LEU A 169 -19.09 -9.24 15.93
N ILE A 170 -18.99 -7.94 15.75
CA ILE A 170 -19.23 -7.28 14.47
C ILE A 170 -17.87 -7.05 13.82
N ASP A 171 -17.68 -7.56 12.60
CA ASP A 171 -16.49 -7.22 11.81
C ASP A 171 -16.64 -5.80 11.29
N GLU A 172 -15.76 -4.90 11.69
CA GLU A 172 -15.68 -3.49 11.23
C GLU A 172 -14.56 -3.29 10.21
N SER A 173 -13.85 -4.36 9.83
CA SER A 173 -12.70 -4.28 8.93
C SER A 173 -13.12 -3.75 7.56
N GLY A 174 -12.44 -2.72 7.07
CA GLY A 174 -12.72 -2.12 5.77
C GLY A 174 -14.00 -1.28 5.70
N LYS A 175 -14.62 -0.94 6.85
CA LYS A 175 -15.73 0.01 6.93
C LYS A 175 -15.25 1.41 7.30
N ILE A 176 -16.06 2.39 6.88
CA ILE A 176 -16.04 3.75 7.42
C ILE A 176 -17.02 3.75 8.60
N ASP A 177 -16.61 4.27 9.75
CA ASP A 177 -17.49 4.35 10.93
C ASP A 177 -18.71 5.24 10.61
N PRO A 178 -19.94 4.68 10.62
CA PRO A 178 -21.16 5.42 10.30
C PRO A 178 -21.49 6.54 11.29
N ASN A 179 -20.89 6.58 12.50
CA ASN A 179 -21.07 7.68 13.44
C ASN A 179 -20.44 9.00 12.95
N TYR A 180 -19.48 8.91 12.03
CA TYR A 180 -18.81 10.06 11.43
C TYR A 180 -19.29 10.36 10.01
N ALA A 181 -20.27 9.59 9.53
CA ALA A 181 -21.03 9.95 8.34
C ALA A 181 -21.95 11.14 8.68
N ILE A 182 -21.71 12.29 8.07
CA ILE A 182 -22.50 13.51 8.23
C ILE A 182 -23.14 13.85 6.88
N SER A 183 -24.37 14.41 6.86
CA SER A 183 -25.04 14.83 5.63
C SER A 183 -25.25 16.34 5.61
N GLN A 184 -25.12 16.97 4.44
CA GLN A 184 -25.23 18.42 4.34
C GLN A 184 -26.61 18.92 4.77
N GLY A 185 -26.65 19.86 5.71
CA GLY A 185 -27.89 20.50 6.14
C GLY A 185 -28.81 19.62 7.00
N VAL A 186 -28.33 18.48 7.50
CA VAL A 186 -29.06 17.61 8.43
C VAL A 186 -28.37 17.66 9.79
N ALA A 187 -29.10 18.04 10.84
CA ALA A 187 -28.56 18.07 12.19
C ALA A 187 -28.41 16.66 12.76
N GLU A 188 -27.34 16.43 13.53
CA GLU A 188 -27.07 15.17 14.22
C GLU A 188 -28.24 14.79 15.17
N GLY A 189 -28.75 13.56 15.04
CA GLY A 189 -29.93 13.06 15.76
C GLY A 189 -31.29 13.46 15.17
N SER A 190 -31.31 14.12 14.01
CA SER A 190 -32.54 14.50 13.28
C SER A 190 -32.70 13.78 11.94
N GLU A 191 -31.81 12.83 11.67
CA GLU A 191 -31.79 12.04 10.44
C GLU A 191 -33.05 11.19 10.30
N THR A 192 -33.79 11.38 9.20
CA THR A 192 -34.89 10.48 8.84
C THR A 192 -34.42 9.26 8.03
N THR A 193 -33.15 9.24 7.65
CA THR A 193 -32.50 8.22 6.85
C THR A 193 -31.22 7.85 7.57
N ALA A 194 -31.08 6.59 7.96
CA ALA A 194 -29.89 6.16 8.69
C ALA A 194 -28.67 6.13 7.75
N ARG A 195 -27.52 6.53 8.32
CA ARG A 195 -26.24 6.65 7.64
C ARG A 195 -25.42 5.41 7.96
N TYR A 196 -24.90 4.75 6.95
CA TYR A 196 -24.34 3.40 7.08
C TYR A 196 -22.92 3.28 6.53
N GLY A 197 -22.35 4.38 6.01
CA GLY A 197 -21.07 4.35 5.30
C GLY A 197 -21.17 3.56 3.99
N LEU A 198 -22.35 3.54 3.35
CA LEU A 198 -22.62 2.75 2.14
C LEU A 198 -22.24 3.48 0.86
N SER A 199 -22.01 4.78 0.94
CA SER A 199 -21.68 5.66 -0.19
C SER A 199 -20.77 6.79 0.27
N PRO A 200 -19.86 7.30 -0.59
CA PRO A 200 -19.10 8.53 -0.33
C PRO A 200 -19.96 9.75 -0.01
N ALA A 201 -21.23 9.77 -0.47
CA ALA A 201 -22.20 10.81 -0.15
C ALA A 201 -22.62 10.84 1.34
N ASP A 202 -22.32 9.77 2.09
CA ASP A 202 -22.54 9.73 3.54
C ASP A 202 -21.42 10.47 4.31
N LEU A 203 -20.33 10.89 3.65
CA LEU A 203 -19.19 11.60 4.26
C LEU A 203 -19.25 13.11 3.99
N ASN A 204 -19.84 13.90 4.90
CA ASN A 204 -19.80 15.36 4.79
C ASN A 204 -19.13 16.04 5.98
N LEU A 205 -17.95 16.62 5.77
CA LEU A 205 -17.20 17.32 6.82
C LEU A 205 -17.57 18.81 6.97
N ALA A 206 -18.59 19.32 6.27
CA ALA A 206 -19.04 20.73 6.30
C ALA A 206 -19.41 21.28 7.69
N GLY A 207 -19.83 20.40 8.61
CA GLY A 207 -20.20 20.77 9.98
C GLY A 207 -19.07 20.64 11.00
N ALA A 208 -18.03 19.86 10.68
CA ALA A 208 -16.94 19.52 11.59
C ALA A 208 -15.66 20.32 11.32
N LEU A 209 -15.48 20.83 10.09
CA LEU A 209 -14.27 21.53 9.66
C LEU A 209 -14.57 22.96 9.16
N PRO A 210 -13.59 23.88 9.17
CA PRO A 210 -13.74 25.22 8.61
C PRO A 210 -14.18 25.18 7.14
N SER A 211 -14.97 26.17 6.71
CA SER A 211 -15.67 26.13 5.40
C SER A 211 -14.76 25.95 4.17
N ALA A 212 -13.50 26.41 4.23
CA ALA A 212 -12.53 26.22 3.15
C ALA A 212 -12.04 24.76 3.09
N LEU A 213 -11.59 24.22 4.22
CA LEU A 213 -11.12 22.83 4.38
C LEU A 213 -12.20 21.80 4.06
N SER A 214 -13.44 22.10 4.46
CA SER A 214 -14.57 21.21 4.27
C SER A 214 -14.92 21.01 2.80
N GLY A 215 -14.68 22.01 1.93
CA GLY A 215 -15.01 21.94 0.50
C GLY A 215 -14.03 21.07 -0.30
N ASP A 216 -12.78 20.99 0.16
CA ASP A 216 -11.72 20.17 -0.46
C ASP A 216 -11.82 18.69 -0.07
N LEU A 217 -12.57 18.38 0.99
CA LEU A 217 -12.82 17.03 1.50
C LEU A 217 -14.27 16.56 1.24
N GLN A 218 -15.02 17.27 0.37
CA GLN A 218 -16.43 17.01 0.09
C GLN A 218 -16.66 16.30 -1.26
N TYR A 219 -17.54 15.30 -1.25
CA TYR A 219 -18.00 14.64 -2.48
C TYR A 219 -18.93 15.52 -3.33
N ASP A 220 -19.70 16.45 -2.73
CA ASP A 220 -20.83 17.11 -3.40
C ASP A 220 -20.60 18.56 -3.88
N SER A 221 -19.54 19.26 -3.44
CA SER A 221 -19.37 20.70 -3.76
C SER A 221 -18.29 21.01 -4.80
N HIS A 222 -17.39 20.07 -5.02
CA HIS A 222 -16.60 19.94 -6.25
C HIS A 222 -17.07 18.68 -6.97
N SER A 223 -16.67 18.46 -8.22
CA SER A 223 -17.05 17.30 -9.02
C SER A 223 -16.49 15.98 -8.45
N GLY A 224 -16.91 15.59 -7.23
CA GLY A 224 -16.71 14.26 -6.63
C GLY A 224 -15.26 13.84 -6.50
N GLY A 225 -14.54 14.34 -5.48
CA GLY A 225 -13.20 13.84 -5.15
C GLY A 225 -12.05 14.45 -5.95
N ASP A 226 -12.24 15.64 -6.54
CA ASP A 226 -11.15 16.39 -7.13
C ASP A 226 -10.18 16.86 -6.03
N LEU A 227 -8.95 16.33 -6.03
CA LEU A 227 -7.82 16.95 -5.33
C LEU A 227 -7.68 18.40 -5.81
N ALA A 228 -7.44 19.34 -4.89
CA ALA A 228 -7.03 20.70 -5.28
C ALA A 228 -5.84 20.58 -6.25
N THR A 229 -5.79 21.42 -7.30
CA THR A 229 -4.81 21.34 -8.41
C THR A 229 -3.33 21.42 -7.99
N THR A 230 -3.06 21.59 -6.70
CA THR A 230 -1.73 21.68 -6.08
C THR A 230 -1.45 20.55 -5.08
N MET A 231 -2.35 19.58 -4.89
CA MET A 231 -2.21 18.49 -3.92
C MET A 231 -1.88 17.16 -4.61
N GLN A 232 -1.00 16.38 -3.98
CA GLN A 232 -0.59 15.04 -4.42
C GLN A 232 -1.68 14.01 -4.07
N TRP A 233 -1.75 12.90 -4.81
CA TRP A 233 -2.61 11.76 -4.48
C TRP A 233 -2.14 11.10 -3.18
N LEU A 234 -2.58 11.67 -2.07
CA LEU A 234 -2.23 11.24 -0.72
C LEU A 234 -3.50 10.78 0.01
N SER A 235 -3.33 10.04 1.11
CA SER A 235 -4.47 9.59 1.91
C SER A 235 -5.24 10.79 2.48
N HIS A 236 -6.51 10.59 2.88
CA HIS A 236 -7.31 11.63 3.54
C HIS A 236 -6.59 12.29 4.73
N TYR A 237 -5.73 11.54 5.43
CA TYR A 237 -4.84 12.04 6.48
C TYR A 237 -3.83 13.08 5.96
N HIS A 238 -3.15 12.79 4.87
CA HIS A 238 -2.18 13.72 4.28
C HIS A 238 -2.86 14.95 3.66
N ILE A 239 -4.04 14.79 3.04
CA ILE A 239 -4.83 15.92 2.53
C ILE A 239 -5.22 16.82 3.71
N PHE A 240 -5.71 16.24 4.81
CA PHE A 240 -6.06 16.97 6.02
C PHE A 240 -4.86 17.74 6.60
N ARG A 241 -3.70 17.08 6.76
CA ARG A 241 -2.48 17.74 7.30
C ARG A 241 -1.90 18.80 6.37
N ALA A 242 -1.98 18.61 5.06
CA ALA A 242 -1.54 19.61 4.09
C ALA A 242 -2.45 20.85 4.12
N ALA A 243 -3.74 20.65 4.39
CA ALA A 243 -4.73 21.72 4.41
C ALA A 243 -4.82 22.43 5.78
N ASP A 244 -4.54 21.73 6.88
CA ASP A 244 -4.49 22.26 8.26
C ASP A 244 -3.04 22.30 8.78
N SER A 245 -2.24 23.20 8.22
CA SER A 245 -0.82 23.33 8.56
C SER A 245 -0.55 23.99 9.94
N ALA A 246 -1.57 24.15 10.81
CA ALA A 246 -1.53 25.14 11.89
C ALA A 246 -2.04 24.70 13.28
N GLU A 247 -2.64 23.52 13.48
CA GLU A 247 -3.18 23.15 14.79
C GLU A 247 -2.58 21.87 15.41
N ASP A 248 -2.17 21.96 16.68
CA ASP A 248 -1.62 20.88 17.52
C ASP A 248 -2.59 19.69 17.77
N ASN A 249 -3.77 19.67 17.15
CA ASN A 249 -4.85 18.71 17.43
C ASN A 249 -5.29 17.91 16.19
N SER A 250 -4.61 18.05 15.04
CA SER A 250 -4.95 17.35 13.79
C SER A 250 -5.00 15.83 13.96
N ASP A 251 -4.04 15.25 14.69
CA ASP A 251 -3.96 13.81 14.89
C ASP A 251 -5.10 13.27 15.76
N ALA A 252 -5.51 14.03 16.79
CA ALA A 252 -6.64 13.64 17.64
C ALA A 252 -7.99 13.76 16.89
N VAL A 253 -8.12 14.76 16.01
CA VAL A 253 -9.28 14.90 15.12
C VAL A 253 -9.31 13.74 14.13
N LEU A 254 -8.19 13.40 13.51
CA LEU A 254 -8.09 12.29 12.55
C LEU A 254 -8.33 10.92 13.20
N GLU A 255 -7.79 10.70 14.41
CA GLU A 255 -8.06 9.51 15.21
C GLU A 255 -9.57 9.39 15.54
N SER A 256 -10.24 10.52 15.79
CA SER A 256 -11.68 10.54 15.99
C SER A 256 -12.47 10.30 14.70
N LEU A 257 -12.04 10.85 13.56
CA LEU A 257 -12.76 10.72 12.28
C LEU A 257 -12.58 9.32 11.65
N PHE A 258 -11.44 8.67 11.90
CA PHE A 258 -11.06 7.39 11.29
C PHE A 258 -10.62 6.36 12.34
N PRO A 259 -11.45 6.03 13.36
CA PRO A 259 -11.04 5.17 14.47
C PRO A 259 -10.77 3.71 14.04
N HIS A 260 -11.27 3.34 12.86
CA HIS A 260 -11.17 2.00 12.27
C HIS A 260 -10.33 1.96 10.98
N SER A 261 -9.59 3.03 10.69
CA SER A 261 -8.75 3.13 9.50
C SER A 261 -7.41 3.74 9.92
N TYR A 262 -6.49 2.85 10.27
CA TYR A 262 -5.15 3.16 10.76
C TYR A 262 -4.15 2.22 10.10
N ASP A 263 -3.05 2.80 9.62
CA ASP A 263 -1.91 2.05 9.13
C ASP A 263 -0.63 2.52 9.80
N ILE A 264 0.21 1.55 10.16
CA ILE A 264 1.60 1.83 10.46
C ILE A 264 2.34 1.83 9.13
N GLU A 265 3.09 2.88 8.83
CA GLU A 265 3.79 3.06 7.55
C GLU A 265 5.05 2.16 7.47
N ALA A 266 4.82 0.86 7.67
CA ALA A 266 5.77 -0.21 7.79
C ALA A 266 5.30 -1.41 6.96
N PHE A 267 6.23 -2.05 6.27
CA PHE A 267 5.97 -3.32 5.59
C PHE A 267 6.47 -4.48 6.47
N ASN A 268 5.83 -5.65 6.36
CA ASN A 268 6.23 -6.82 7.14
C ASN A 268 7.05 -7.79 6.27
N ASP A 269 8.27 -8.13 6.69
CA ASP A 269 9.15 -9.04 5.96
C ASP A 269 8.89 -10.53 6.25
N SER A 270 7.75 -10.86 6.88
CA SER A 270 7.39 -12.16 7.49
C SER A 270 8.03 -12.46 8.84
N LEU A 271 8.98 -11.65 9.32
CA LEU A 271 9.62 -11.80 10.63
C LEU A 271 9.40 -10.57 11.51
N VAL A 272 9.65 -9.38 10.96
CA VAL A 272 9.60 -8.10 11.66
C VAL A 272 8.99 -7.02 10.77
N ASP A 273 8.45 -5.99 11.40
CA ASP A 273 8.07 -4.77 10.71
C ASP A 273 9.31 -3.97 10.35
N ARG A 274 9.37 -3.49 9.12
CA ARG A 274 10.46 -2.72 8.54
C ARG A 274 9.92 -1.38 8.07
N HIS A 275 10.75 -0.34 8.12
CA HIS A 275 10.36 0.95 7.56
C HIS A 275 10.08 0.85 6.06
N ARG A 276 9.04 1.55 5.62
CA ARG A 276 8.86 1.90 4.20
C ARG A 276 9.73 3.10 3.87
N PHE A 277 10.36 3.08 2.70
CA PHE A 277 11.20 4.17 2.22
C PHE A 277 10.34 5.34 1.71
N ASP A 278 10.50 6.54 2.24
CA ASP A 278 9.82 7.76 1.79
C ASP A 278 10.47 8.33 0.54
N LEU A 279 9.73 8.34 -0.56
CA LEU A 279 10.20 8.88 -1.83
C LEU A 279 10.10 10.42 -1.90
N THR A 280 9.47 11.10 -0.94
CA THR A 280 9.07 12.51 -1.09
C THR A 280 10.01 13.56 -0.51
N ASN A 281 10.88 13.26 0.46
CA ASN A 281 12.05 14.09 0.85
C ASN A 281 12.73 13.61 2.15
N ALA A 282 11.99 13.06 3.13
CA ALA A 282 12.51 12.93 4.50
C ALA A 282 13.69 11.95 4.64
N ASP A 283 13.70 10.89 3.83
CA ASP A 283 14.73 9.84 3.89
C ASP A 283 15.91 10.13 2.95
N TRP A 284 15.73 10.94 1.90
CA TRP A 284 16.83 11.40 1.04
C TRP A 284 17.79 12.31 1.84
N ASP A 285 17.24 13.16 2.71
CA ASP A 285 17.99 14.03 3.64
C ASP A 285 18.79 13.23 4.68
N ALA A 286 18.35 12.02 5.06
CA ALA A 286 19.04 11.18 6.04
C ALA A 286 20.44 10.71 5.55
N PHE A 287 20.66 10.75 4.25
CA PHE A 287 21.95 10.46 3.60
C PHE A 287 22.75 11.74 3.29
N GLY A 288 22.31 12.91 3.75
CA GLY A 288 23.08 14.16 3.69
C GLY A 288 23.15 14.80 2.30
N ASN A 289 22.12 14.61 1.47
CA ASN A 289 22.04 15.04 0.06
C ASN A 289 23.04 14.35 -0.89
N ASP A 290 23.72 13.30 -0.42
CA ASP A 290 24.63 12.45 -1.21
C ASP A 290 24.10 11.00 -1.19
N VAL A 291 22.94 10.73 -1.81
CA VAL A 291 22.40 9.36 -1.91
C VAL A 291 23.18 8.60 -2.96
N ALA A 292 24.02 7.67 -2.54
CA ALA A 292 24.64 6.71 -3.45
C ALA A 292 23.71 5.51 -3.71
N ALA A 293 23.86 4.83 -4.85
CA ALA A 293 23.16 3.57 -5.12
C ALA A 293 23.33 2.53 -3.99
N SER A 294 24.48 2.53 -3.30
CA SER A 294 24.73 1.67 -2.14
C SER A 294 23.81 1.94 -0.94
N SER A 295 23.28 3.16 -0.83
CA SER A 295 22.38 3.56 0.25
C SER A 295 20.98 2.94 0.05
N LEU A 296 20.44 3.02 -1.17
CA LEU A 296 19.14 2.44 -1.51
C LEU A 296 19.14 0.92 -1.56
N THR A 297 20.29 0.32 -1.90
CA THR A 297 20.46 -1.14 -2.00
C THR A 297 20.76 -1.81 -0.66
N SER A 298 20.76 -1.03 0.43
CA SER A 298 20.88 -1.54 1.79
C SER A 298 19.54 -2.09 2.31
N ALA A 299 19.59 -2.96 3.33
CA ALA A 299 18.39 -3.47 3.98
C ALA A 299 17.64 -2.36 4.73
N ALA A 300 16.32 -2.49 4.83
CA ALA A 300 15.50 -1.59 5.64
C ALA A 300 15.78 -1.77 7.14
N SER A 301 15.74 -0.65 7.88
CA SER A 301 15.75 -0.70 9.35
C SER A 301 14.47 -1.34 9.87
N GLU A 302 14.57 -2.04 11.01
CA GLU A 302 13.38 -2.47 11.75
C GLU A 302 12.57 -1.23 12.15
N PHE A 303 11.25 -1.32 12.00
CA PHE A 303 10.35 -0.22 12.28
C PHE A 303 10.29 0.13 13.77
N TRP A 304 10.43 -0.86 14.65
CA TRP A 304 10.26 -0.68 16.09
C TRP A 304 11.60 -0.57 16.82
N ASN A 305 11.78 0.51 17.60
CA ASN A 305 12.79 0.61 18.66
C ASN A 305 12.09 0.55 20.02
N GLY A 306 11.80 -0.67 20.48
CA GLY A 306 10.97 -0.88 21.67
C GLY A 306 9.51 -0.57 21.39
N THR A 307 8.99 0.54 21.92
CA THR A 307 7.57 0.95 21.77
C THR A 307 7.37 2.18 20.88
N ALA A 308 8.45 2.69 20.26
CA ALA A 308 8.39 3.84 19.37
C ALA A 308 9.00 3.48 18.00
N PRO A 309 8.60 4.17 16.91
CA PRO A 309 9.25 4.02 15.62
C PRO A 309 10.75 4.29 15.72
N ALA A 310 11.56 3.45 15.08
CA ALA A 310 12.98 3.68 14.92
C ALA A 310 13.23 4.82 13.91
N ALA A 311 14.49 5.23 13.78
CA ALA A 311 14.86 6.13 12.70
C ALA A 311 14.83 5.35 11.37
N ASN A 312 14.24 5.96 10.34
CA ASN A 312 14.28 5.42 9.00
C ASN A 312 15.64 5.75 8.36
N ILE A 313 16.57 4.80 8.43
CA ILE A 313 17.96 4.96 7.96
C ILE A 313 18.38 3.83 7.01
N GLY A 314 17.44 3.00 6.59
CA GLY A 314 17.67 1.87 5.70
C GLY A 314 17.25 2.16 4.26
N GLY A 315 17.63 1.26 3.34
CA GLY A 315 17.26 1.33 1.93
C GLY A 315 15.95 0.61 1.61
N ILE A 316 15.76 0.28 0.34
CA ILE A 316 14.59 -0.41 -0.19
C ILE A 316 14.91 -1.92 -0.29
N PRO A 317 14.27 -2.78 0.51
CA PRO A 317 14.59 -4.21 0.56
C PRO A 317 14.43 -4.94 -0.77
N TRP A 318 13.48 -4.52 -1.59
CA TRP A 318 13.22 -5.04 -2.92
C TRP A 318 14.43 -4.85 -3.86
N LEU A 319 15.22 -3.78 -3.66
CA LEU A 319 16.51 -3.61 -4.31
C LEU A 319 17.59 -4.46 -3.65
N ALA A 320 17.63 -4.49 -2.30
CA ALA A 320 18.65 -5.21 -1.52
C ALA A 320 18.72 -6.71 -1.83
N GLU A 321 17.59 -7.32 -2.15
CA GLU A 321 17.46 -8.77 -2.37
C GLU A 321 17.50 -9.19 -3.85
N CYS A 322 17.93 -8.29 -4.74
CA CYS A 322 18.17 -8.61 -6.14
C CYS A 322 19.34 -9.59 -6.32
N SER A 323 19.17 -10.58 -7.19
CA SER A 323 20.25 -11.54 -7.54
C SER A 323 21.31 -10.98 -8.50
N SER A 324 21.02 -9.87 -9.18
CA SER A 324 21.91 -9.20 -10.12
C SER A 324 22.40 -7.87 -9.53
N THR A 325 23.65 -7.82 -9.11
CA THR A 325 24.27 -6.58 -8.60
C THR A 325 24.24 -5.44 -9.63
N PHE A 326 24.29 -5.79 -10.92
CA PHE A 326 24.15 -4.82 -12.00
C PHE A 326 22.76 -4.17 -12.01
N LEU A 327 21.68 -4.97 -12.09
CA LEU A 327 20.32 -4.43 -12.13
C LEU A 327 19.98 -3.67 -10.84
N GLN A 328 20.43 -4.21 -9.70
CA GLN A 328 20.29 -3.58 -8.39
C GLN A 328 20.83 -2.15 -8.37
N ASN A 329 22.09 -1.96 -8.78
CA ASN A 329 22.71 -0.64 -8.76
C ASN A 329 22.18 0.27 -9.86
N GLN A 330 21.87 -0.29 -11.03
CA GLN A 330 21.33 0.47 -12.16
C GLN A 330 19.95 1.05 -11.85
N ILE A 331 19.05 0.25 -11.27
CA ILE A 331 17.72 0.74 -10.86
C ILE A 331 17.84 1.77 -9.74
N ALA A 332 18.74 1.53 -8.78
CA ALA A 332 18.97 2.49 -7.70
C ALA A 332 19.47 3.84 -8.24
N ALA A 333 20.43 3.84 -9.18
CA ALA A 333 20.91 5.05 -9.84
C ALA A 333 19.80 5.75 -10.63
N ASN A 334 19.01 5.00 -11.41
CA ASN A 334 17.88 5.56 -12.16
C ASN A 334 16.80 6.17 -11.24
N LEU A 335 16.57 5.57 -10.06
CA LEU A 335 15.62 6.12 -9.09
C LEU A 335 16.13 7.39 -8.43
N ILE A 336 17.44 7.50 -8.17
CA ILE A 336 18.08 8.71 -7.65
C ILE A 336 17.91 9.84 -8.66
N ASP A 337 18.39 9.64 -9.88
CA ASP A 337 18.39 10.64 -10.96
C ASP A 337 16.97 11.09 -11.33
N TYR A 338 15.98 10.19 -11.23
CA TYR A 338 14.58 10.59 -11.42
C TYR A 338 14.09 11.58 -10.35
N CYS A 339 14.54 11.41 -9.10
CA CYS A 339 14.01 12.13 -7.94
C CYS A 339 14.83 13.38 -7.57
N ASP A 340 16.12 13.39 -7.85
CA ASP A 340 16.99 14.50 -7.50
C ASP A 340 16.80 15.70 -8.45
N SER A 341 17.42 16.84 -8.14
CA SER A 341 17.17 18.09 -8.86
C SER A 341 18.18 18.43 -9.94
N ASP A 342 19.26 17.66 -10.06
CA ASP A 342 20.35 18.01 -10.96
C ASP A 342 20.20 17.31 -12.32
N SER A 343 21.22 17.39 -13.17
CA SER A 343 21.20 16.71 -14.48
C SER A 343 22.51 15.97 -14.71
N ILE A 344 23.02 15.34 -13.66
CA ILE A 344 24.26 14.59 -13.62
C ILE A 344 23.94 13.13 -13.28
N PRO A 345 24.15 12.19 -14.22
CA PRO A 345 23.93 10.78 -13.96
C PRO A 345 24.67 10.23 -12.73
N THR A 346 23.94 9.51 -11.88
CA THR A 346 24.53 8.80 -10.74
C THR A 346 25.37 7.61 -11.22
N THR A 347 26.63 7.52 -10.78
CA THR A 347 27.58 6.48 -11.22
C THR A 347 28.63 6.15 -10.15
N ASP A 348 29.21 4.94 -10.24
CA ASP A 348 30.39 4.54 -9.45
C ASP A 348 31.73 4.99 -10.04
N SER A 349 31.77 5.38 -11.32
CA SER A 349 33.00 5.71 -12.02
C SER A 349 32.77 6.65 -13.20
N GLN A 350 33.62 7.67 -13.31
CA GLN A 350 33.58 8.66 -14.40
C GLN A 350 34.30 8.17 -15.68
N THR A 351 35.00 7.03 -15.62
CA THR A 351 35.83 6.56 -16.75
C THR A 351 35.33 5.27 -17.39
N GLU A 352 34.85 4.35 -16.55
CA GLU A 352 34.34 3.03 -16.93
C GLU A 352 33.33 2.63 -15.85
N PRO A 353 32.10 3.14 -15.93
CA PRO A 353 31.03 2.85 -14.97
C PRO A 353 30.60 1.38 -15.03
N SER A 354 30.30 0.80 -13.86
CA SER A 354 29.59 -0.49 -13.79
C SER A 354 28.07 -0.32 -13.86
N TYR A 355 27.58 0.87 -13.53
CA TYR A 355 26.22 1.36 -13.74
C TYR A 355 26.28 2.87 -14.00
N LEU A 356 25.34 3.39 -14.77
CA LEU A 356 25.23 4.81 -15.06
C LEU A 356 23.75 5.17 -15.09
N GLY A 357 23.30 6.00 -14.15
CA GLY A 357 21.92 6.41 -14.06
C GLY A 357 21.45 7.18 -15.30
N LEU A 358 20.14 7.40 -15.38
CA LEU A 358 19.51 8.05 -16.53
C LEU A 358 19.06 9.44 -16.15
N GLU A 359 19.41 10.39 -17.01
CA GLU A 359 19.24 11.81 -16.75
C GLU A 359 18.76 12.56 -18.00
N LEU A 360 18.37 13.84 -17.87
CA LEU A 360 17.96 14.73 -18.98
C LEU A 360 19.14 15.14 -19.88
N VAL A 361 19.80 14.16 -20.47
CA VAL A 361 21.00 14.25 -21.29
C VAL A 361 20.80 13.53 -22.62
N PRO A 362 21.58 13.85 -23.67
CA PRO A 362 21.49 13.10 -24.92
C PRO A 362 22.32 11.82 -24.85
N TYR A 363 21.80 10.74 -25.45
CA TYR A 363 22.40 9.41 -25.42
C TYR A 363 23.17 9.10 -26.69
N ILE A 364 24.32 8.44 -26.57
CA ILE A 364 25.12 7.87 -27.66
C ILE A 364 24.31 6.73 -28.27
N ASN A 365 23.92 6.89 -29.54
CA ASN A 365 22.91 6.06 -30.20
C ASN A 365 23.47 5.22 -31.36
N GLU A 366 24.35 5.81 -32.17
CA GLU A 366 24.96 5.15 -33.33
C GLU A 366 26.39 5.63 -33.53
N LEU A 367 27.30 4.71 -33.86
CA LEU A 367 28.66 5.02 -34.30
C LEU A 367 28.91 4.39 -35.68
N MET A 368 29.13 5.23 -36.69
CA MET A 368 29.46 4.84 -38.05
C MET A 368 30.95 4.93 -38.30
N PHE A 369 31.53 3.86 -38.84
CA PHE A 369 32.96 3.76 -39.12
C PHE A 369 33.24 3.80 -40.62
N GLN A 370 34.35 4.44 -41.00
CA GLN A 370 34.97 4.33 -42.31
C GLN A 370 36.41 3.84 -42.16
N LEU A 371 36.74 2.75 -42.85
CA LEU A 371 38.09 2.21 -42.93
C LEU A 371 38.67 2.42 -44.33
N ARG A 372 39.91 2.92 -44.41
CA ARG A 372 40.61 3.08 -45.68
C ARG A 372 42.12 2.95 -45.51
N VAL A 373 42.75 2.11 -46.32
CA VAL A 373 44.20 2.14 -46.47
C VAL A 373 44.59 3.16 -47.55
N TYR A 374 45.61 3.97 -47.29
CA TYR A 374 46.15 4.90 -48.26
C TYR A 374 47.68 4.94 -48.22
N ASP A 375 48.29 5.31 -49.35
CA ASP A 375 49.73 5.51 -49.48
C ASP A 375 50.14 6.87 -48.89
N ALA A 376 50.95 6.86 -47.83
CA ALA A 376 51.49 8.05 -47.17
C ALA A 376 52.92 8.39 -47.66
N GLY A 377 53.37 7.77 -48.75
CA GLY A 377 54.63 8.03 -49.45
C GLY A 377 55.76 7.10 -49.03
N THR A 378 56.06 7.00 -47.73
CA THR A 378 57.12 6.11 -47.20
C THR A 378 56.57 4.83 -46.58
N GLU A 379 55.28 4.79 -46.29
CA GLU A 379 54.54 3.66 -45.73
C GLU A 379 53.06 3.77 -46.15
N HIS A 380 52.32 2.69 -45.97
CA HIS A 380 50.87 2.74 -46.01
C HIS A 380 50.32 2.96 -44.60
N ARG A 381 49.18 3.65 -44.52
CA ARG A 381 48.49 3.91 -43.26
C ARG A 381 47.03 3.51 -43.37
N LEU A 382 46.48 3.03 -42.26
CA LEU A 382 45.04 2.81 -42.09
C LEU A 382 44.43 4.07 -41.50
N LEU A 383 43.52 4.68 -42.25
CA LEU A 383 42.62 5.73 -41.79
C LEU A 383 41.35 5.10 -41.23
N VAL A 384 41.01 5.49 -39.99
CA VAL A 384 39.73 5.22 -39.36
C VAL A 384 39.02 6.53 -39.15
N ARG A 385 37.85 6.70 -39.77
CA ARG A 385 36.96 7.83 -39.52
C ARG A 385 35.71 7.37 -38.81
N VAL A 386 35.24 8.16 -37.86
CA VAL A 386 34.03 7.86 -37.10
C VAL A 386 33.07 9.04 -37.20
N TRP A 387 31.79 8.74 -37.35
CA TRP A 387 30.68 9.66 -37.11
C TRP A 387 29.91 9.13 -35.92
N ALA A 388 29.62 10.01 -34.97
CA ALA A 388 28.78 9.70 -33.84
C ALA A 388 27.43 10.38 -33.97
N GLU A 389 26.41 9.68 -33.49
CA GLU A 389 25.06 10.18 -33.34
C GLU A 389 24.66 10.16 -31.87
N LEU A 390 24.01 11.25 -31.48
CA LEU A 390 23.32 11.39 -30.22
C LEU A 390 21.81 11.37 -30.47
N ALA A 391 21.06 10.68 -29.62
CA ALA A 391 19.61 10.72 -29.55
C ALA A 391 19.19 11.51 -28.32
N ASN A 392 18.34 12.51 -28.50
CA ASN A 392 17.63 13.15 -27.41
C ASN A 392 16.19 12.64 -27.42
N ILE A 393 15.83 11.87 -26.39
CA ILE A 393 14.50 11.28 -26.27
C ILE A 393 13.49 12.21 -25.57
N TYR A 394 13.98 13.31 -24.99
CA TYR A 394 13.17 14.22 -24.18
C TYR A 394 12.54 15.34 -25.01
N ASP A 395 11.51 15.96 -24.44
CA ASP A 395 10.79 17.10 -25.02
C ASP A 395 11.53 18.44 -24.87
N THR A 396 12.69 18.42 -24.20
CA THR A 396 13.58 19.56 -24.00
C THR A 396 14.93 19.32 -24.67
N ALA A 397 15.56 20.40 -25.16
CA ALA A 397 16.89 20.30 -25.76
C ALA A 397 17.97 20.18 -24.67
N CYS A 398 19.00 19.36 -24.89
CA CYS A 398 20.02 19.06 -23.88
C CYS A 398 21.44 18.89 -24.48
N GLY A 399 22.46 18.85 -23.61
CA GLY A 399 23.84 18.48 -23.97
C GLY A 399 24.73 19.60 -24.53
N SER A 400 24.33 20.88 -24.50
CA SER A 400 25.21 21.98 -24.94
C SER A 400 26.57 21.96 -24.22
N GLY A 401 27.64 22.12 -25.00
CA GLY A 401 29.01 22.22 -24.48
C GLY A 401 29.64 20.88 -24.10
N ALA A 402 28.93 19.75 -24.22
CA ALA A 402 29.49 18.44 -23.93
C ALA A 402 30.57 18.02 -24.94
N THR A 403 31.50 17.18 -24.51
CA THR A 403 32.61 16.63 -25.28
C THR A 403 32.44 15.12 -25.39
N LEU A 404 32.53 14.58 -26.61
CA LEU A 404 32.52 13.14 -26.83
C LEU A 404 33.95 12.65 -27.05
N THR A 405 34.39 11.69 -26.24
CA THR A 405 35.67 10.98 -26.40
C THR A 405 35.41 9.52 -26.74
N VAL A 406 35.88 9.05 -27.89
CA VAL A 406 35.76 7.65 -28.33
C VAL A 406 37.14 7.01 -28.38
N GLU A 407 37.33 5.97 -27.58
CA GLU A 407 38.49 5.09 -27.55
C GLU A 407 38.16 3.77 -28.24
N LEU A 408 38.96 3.43 -29.23
CA LEU A 408 38.75 2.24 -30.05
C LEU A 408 40.02 1.40 -30.19
N THR A 409 39.84 0.09 -30.23
CA THR A 409 40.89 -0.88 -30.53
C THR A 409 40.68 -1.47 -31.91
N LEU A 410 41.80 -1.57 -32.63
CA LEU A 410 41.90 -2.21 -33.93
C LEU A 410 42.72 -3.49 -33.77
N ALA A 411 42.15 -4.62 -34.15
CA ALA A 411 42.84 -5.90 -34.13
C ALA A 411 42.87 -6.52 -35.53
N SER A 412 44.06 -6.91 -35.97
CA SER A 412 44.29 -7.63 -37.23
C SER A 412 45.59 -8.44 -37.13
N PRO A 413 45.73 -9.57 -37.86
CA PRO A 413 46.97 -10.33 -37.94
C PRO A 413 48.16 -9.56 -38.52
N ASN A 414 47.93 -8.58 -39.41
CA ASN A 414 48.99 -7.86 -40.11
C ASN A 414 49.09 -6.37 -39.72
N LEU A 415 48.49 -5.99 -38.59
CA LEU A 415 48.82 -4.73 -37.92
C LEU A 415 50.19 -4.86 -37.22
N PRO A 416 51.13 -3.89 -37.39
CA PRO A 416 52.44 -3.93 -36.74
C PRO A 416 52.36 -4.03 -35.21
N SER A 417 51.33 -3.43 -34.62
CA SER A 417 50.96 -3.55 -33.20
C SER A 417 49.49 -3.94 -33.13
N SER A 418 49.17 -5.16 -32.70
CA SER A 418 47.80 -5.66 -32.61
C SER A 418 47.52 -6.15 -31.18
N PRO A 419 46.54 -5.58 -30.46
CA PRO A 419 45.68 -4.48 -30.87
C PRO A 419 46.40 -3.12 -30.91
N THR A 420 45.95 -2.21 -31.78
CA THR A 420 46.31 -0.78 -31.77
C THR A 420 45.14 0.02 -31.19
N SER A 421 45.41 0.95 -30.28
CA SER A 421 44.39 1.88 -29.76
C SER A 421 44.42 3.22 -30.50
N LEU A 422 43.24 3.79 -30.76
CA LEU A 422 43.06 5.15 -31.25
C LEU A 422 42.07 5.89 -30.33
N THR A 423 42.29 7.19 -30.14
CA THR A 423 41.39 8.07 -29.37
C THR A 423 40.92 9.20 -30.28
N LEU A 424 39.61 9.41 -30.34
CA LEU A 424 38.93 10.39 -31.17
C LEU A 424 38.12 11.33 -30.28
N ILE A 425 38.20 12.64 -30.49
CA ILE A 425 37.61 13.63 -29.59
C ILE A 425 36.80 14.67 -30.37
N TRP A 426 35.53 14.84 -30.01
CA TRP A 426 34.67 15.92 -30.47
C TRP A 426 34.53 16.95 -29.35
N ASN A 427 35.29 18.04 -29.45
CA ASN A 427 35.28 19.09 -28.44
C ASN A 427 34.01 19.94 -28.54
N SER A 428 33.37 20.16 -27.40
CA SER A 428 32.32 21.17 -27.16
C SER A 428 31.24 21.24 -28.24
N LEU A 429 30.18 20.44 -28.07
CA LEU A 429 28.92 20.57 -28.80
C LEU A 429 28.52 22.05 -28.91
N THR A 430 28.45 22.55 -30.15
CA THR A 430 28.26 23.98 -30.43
C THR A 430 26.83 24.48 -30.19
N SER A 431 25.90 23.55 -29.99
CA SER A 431 24.47 23.76 -29.71
C SER A 431 23.91 22.53 -29.02
N ASP A 432 22.81 22.70 -28.29
CA ASP A 432 22.05 21.58 -27.74
C ASP A 432 21.61 20.61 -28.84
N VAL A 433 21.50 19.33 -28.46
CA VAL A 433 20.78 18.31 -29.22
C VAL A 433 19.28 18.66 -29.10
N PRO A 434 18.59 18.97 -30.22
CA PRO A 434 17.18 19.34 -30.17
C PRO A 434 16.32 18.26 -29.51
N ALA A 435 15.22 18.69 -28.88
CA ALA A 435 14.21 17.77 -28.32
C ALA A 435 13.73 16.75 -29.36
N GLN A 436 13.51 15.51 -28.92
CA GLN A 436 12.96 14.41 -29.72
C GLN A 436 13.63 14.31 -31.10
N SER A 437 14.96 14.19 -31.09
CA SER A 437 15.74 14.24 -32.32
C SER A 437 17.00 13.39 -32.28
N TYR A 438 17.41 12.99 -33.48
CA TYR A 438 18.74 12.47 -33.74
C TYR A 438 19.64 13.60 -34.22
N THR A 439 20.80 13.73 -33.59
CA THR A 439 21.87 14.65 -34.00
C THR A 439 23.16 13.87 -34.18
N SER A 440 23.49 13.58 -35.44
CA SER A 440 24.87 13.34 -35.81
C SER A 440 25.69 14.57 -35.48
N LEU A 441 26.91 14.36 -34.99
CA LEU A 441 27.94 15.39 -34.88
C LEU A 441 28.39 15.80 -36.31
N ARG A 442 27.46 16.44 -37.03
CA ARG A 442 27.37 16.61 -38.49
C ARG A 442 28.30 17.72 -38.97
N GLY A 443 29.58 17.40 -39.11
CA GLY A 443 30.54 18.26 -39.79
C GLY A 443 31.99 17.85 -39.61
N VAL A 444 32.29 17.10 -38.55
CA VAL A 444 33.64 16.66 -38.23
C VAL A 444 33.58 15.18 -37.91
N SER A 445 33.79 14.32 -38.92
CA SER A 445 34.26 12.96 -38.61
C SER A 445 35.60 13.11 -37.91
N GLN A 446 35.80 12.44 -36.78
CA GLN A 446 37.14 12.37 -36.22
C GLN A 446 37.91 11.25 -36.91
N ALA A 447 39.18 11.53 -37.20
CA ALA A 447 40.05 10.63 -37.93
C ALA A 447 41.23 10.22 -37.04
N GLY A 448 41.43 8.92 -36.92
CA GLY A 448 42.63 8.32 -36.36
C GLY A 448 43.39 7.58 -37.44
N GLU A 449 44.72 7.53 -37.32
CA GLU A 449 45.56 6.87 -38.31
C GLU A 449 46.65 6.04 -37.64
N THR A 450 46.87 4.83 -38.13
CA THR A 450 47.97 3.97 -37.70
C THR A 450 48.78 3.47 -38.89
N SER A 451 50.08 3.24 -38.68
CA SER A 451 50.96 2.69 -39.71
C SER A 451 50.65 1.21 -39.92
N ILE A 452 50.67 0.78 -41.18
CA ILE A 452 50.58 -0.64 -41.57
C ILE A 452 51.88 -1.10 -42.26
N GLY A 453 52.92 -0.25 -42.21
CA GLY A 453 54.22 -0.51 -42.82
C GLY A 453 54.15 -0.57 -44.35
N ALA A 454 54.73 -1.63 -44.93
CA ALA A 454 54.81 -1.80 -46.38
C ALA A 454 53.56 -2.46 -47.00
N ASP A 455 52.65 -2.98 -46.18
CA ASP A 455 51.46 -3.69 -46.64
C ASP A 455 50.51 -2.75 -47.40
N THR A 456 49.90 -3.24 -48.47
CA THR A 456 48.90 -2.47 -49.27
C THR A 456 47.46 -2.78 -48.86
N SER A 457 47.29 -3.65 -47.87
CA SER A 457 46.00 -4.07 -47.34
C SER A 457 46.14 -4.54 -45.90
N ILE A 458 45.05 -4.47 -45.15
CA ILE A 458 44.88 -5.12 -43.86
C ILE A 458 43.85 -6.23 -44.04
N GLU A 459 44.16 -7.41 -43.52
CA GLU A 459 43.26 -8.56 -43.53
C GLU A 459 42.60 -8.76 -42.16
N ASN A 460 41.38 -9.25 -42.15
CA ASN A 460 40.61 -9.63 -40.97
C ASN A 460 40.64 -8.58 -39.84
N ILE A 461 40.49 -7.31 -40.17
CA ILE A 461 40.42 -6.25 -39.16
C ILE A 461 39.08 -6.27 -38.43
N THR A 462 39.16 -6.12 -37.11
CA THR A 462 38.01 -5.81 -36.25
C THR A 462 38.18 -4.42 -35.63
N VAL A 463 37.08 -3.71 -35.49
CA VAL A 463 36.98 -2.44 -34.77
C VAL A 463 36.15 -2.68 -33.53
N GLN A 464 36.62 -2.22 -32.37
CA GLN A 464 35.83 -2.25 -31.13
C GLN A 464 35.90 -0.90 -30.45
N VAL A 465 34.76 -0.39 -29.99
CA VAL A 465 34.70 0.75 -29.08
C VAL A 465 34.87 0.23 -27.67
N ILE A 466 35.97 0.62 -27.03
CA ILE A 466 36.28 0.21 -25.66
C ILE A 466 35.66 1.19 -24.67
N ALA A 467 35.57 2.48 -25.04
CA ALA A 467 34.86 3.48 -24.27
C ALA A 467 34.45 4.64 -25.19
N ALA A 468 33.18 4.99 -25.18
CA ALA A 468 32.68 6.27 -25.67
C ALA A 468 32.11 7.04 -24.48
N ARG A 469 32.72 8.17 -24.14
CA ARG A 469 32.33 9.02 -22.99
C ARG A 469 31.81 10.35 -23.49
N LEU A 470 30.57 10.67 -23.14
CA LEU A 470 30.02 12.00 -23.30
C LEU A 470 30.17 12.73 -21.96
N GLU A 471 30.91 13.82 -21.93
CA GLU A 471 31.23 14.56 -20.70
C GLU A 471 30.77 16.01 -20.83
N ASP A 472 30.20 16.59 -19.77
CA ASP A 472 29.83 18.00 -19.77
C ASP A 472 31.06 18.93 -19.74
N SER A 473 30.83 20.24 -19.71
CA SER A 473 31.92 21.23 -19.65
C SER A 473 32.71 21.23 -18.32
N ALA A 474 32.17 20.62 -17.26
CA ALA A 474 32.83 20.44 -15.97
C ALA A 474 33.58 19.11 -15.87
N GLY A 475 33.39 18.20 -16.83
CA GLY A 475 33.99 16.87 -16.88
C GLY A 475 33.16 15.80 -16.17
N ASN A 476 31.87 16.05 -15.90
CA ASN A 476 30.96 15.04 -15.40
C ASN A 476 30.51 14.14 -16.56
N LEU A 477 30.49 12.84 -16.33
CA LEU A 477 30.02 11.84 -17.29
C LEU A 477 28.50 11.95 -17.47
N LEU A 478 28.06 12.27 -18.68
CA LEU A 478 26.66 12.34 -19.08
C LEU A 478 26.19 11.02 -19.71
N ASP A 479 27.06 10.36 -20.46
CA ASP A 479 26.72 9.08 -21.06
C ASP A 479 27.98 8.24 -21.34
N PHE A 480 27.81 6.92 -21.34
CA PHE A 480 28.88 5.96 -21.56
C PHE A 480 28.40 4.81 -22.44
N ALA A 481 29.19 4.48 -23.47
CA ALA A 481 28.91 3.34 -24.33
C ALA A 481 30.14 2.50 -24.64
N THR A 482 29.90 1.20 -24.85
CA THR A 482 30.90 0.23 -25.30
C THR A 482 30.31 -0.63 -26.41
N SER A 483 31.13 -1.21 -27.28
CA SER A 483 30.65 -2.05 -28.38
C SER A 483 31.24 -3.46 -28.34
N PRO A 484 30.57 -4.45 -28.92
CA PRO A 484 31.23 -5.71 -29.26
C PRO A 484 32.22 -5.46 -30.40
N PRO A 485 33.25 -6.32 -30.57
CA PRO A 485 34.11 -6.26 -31.74
C PRO A 485 33.30 -6.41 -33.03
N SER A 486 33.62 -5.61 -34.04
CA SER A 486 33.02 -5.75 -35.36
C SER A 486 33.34 -7.12 -35.94
N PRO A 487 32.46 -7.67 -36.81
CA PRO A 487 32.88 -8.74 -37.70
C PRO A 487 34.08 -8.30 -38.55
N THR A 488 34.89 -9.27 -38.96
CA THR A 488 36.13 -9.01 -39.68
C THR A 488 35.90 -8.39 -41.06
N ALA A 489 36.84 -7.54 -41.50
CA ALA A 489 36.91 -6.99 -42.84
C ALA A 489 38.31 -7.05 -43.44
N ASP A 490 38.40 -7.05 -44.76
CA ASP A 490 39.65 -6.85 -45.48
C ASP A 490 39.64 -5.46 -46.13
N VAL A 491 40.63 -4.62 -45.80
CA VAL A 491 40.71 -3.23 -46.25
C VAL A 491 41.93 -3.06 -47.15
N ALA A 492 41.79 -2.49 -48.34
CA ALA A 492 42.89 -2.26 -49.29
C ALA A 492 42.97 -0.81 -49.77
N VAL A 493 44.04 -0.46 -50.49
CA VAL A 493 44.23 0.85 -51.18
C VAL A 493 43.29 0.96 -52.40
N ILE A 494 41.98 0.82 -52.20
CA ILE A 494 40.99 0.99 -53.27
C ILE A 494 39.85 1.87 -52.77
N LEU A 495 38.76 1.27 -52.30
CA LEU A 495 37.56 1.97 -51.85
C LEU A 495 37.41 1.86 -50.33
N PRO A 496 36.98 2.94 -49.65
CA PRO A 496 36.68 2.89 -48.23
C PRO A 496 35.52 1.93 -47.94
N LEU A 497 35.64 1.24 -46.80
CA LEU A 497 34.58 0.42 -46.23
C LEU A 497 33.84 1.17 -45.15
N PHE A 498 32.53 0.99 -45.07
CA PHE A 498 31.65 1.61 -44.09
C PHE A 498 30.83 0.57 -43.34
N ARG A 499 30.56 0.85 -42.05
CA ARG A 499 29.64 0.07 -41.22
C ARG A 499 29.28 0.82 -39.93
N SER A 500 28.04 0.70 -39.47
CA SER A 500 27.58 1.19 -38.17
C SER A 500 27.50 0.10 -37.11
N VAL A 501 27.61 0.55 -35.86
CA VAL A 501 27.11 -0.16 -34.68
C VAL A 501 26.04 0.71 -34.04
N GLU A 502 24.92 0.10 -33.68
CA GLU A 502 23.66 0.77 -33.28
C GLU A 502 23.15 0.14 -31.98
N VAL A 503 22.62 0.96 -31.08
CA VAL A 503 21.90 0.50 -29.88
C VAL A 503 20.40 0.37 -30.19
N SER A 504 19.72 -0.59 -29.55
CA SER A 504 18.26 -0.71 -29.66
C SER A 504 17.54 0.37 -28.85
N ASP A 505 17.78 0.42 -27.53
CA ASP A 505 17.23 1.42 -26.62
C ASP A 505 18.36 2.40 -26.21
N PRO A 506 18.27 3.70 -26.55
CA PRO A 506 19.30 4.68 -26.19
C PRO A 506 19.56 4.78 -24.68
N ARG A 507 18.58 4.44 -23.83
CA ARG A 507 18.72 4.42 -22.36
C ARG A 507 19.49 3.21 -21.85
N GLN A 508 19.71 2.20 -22.70
CA GLN A 508 20.43 0.98 -22.37
C GLN A 508 21.60 0.80 -23.34
N ASN A 509 22.58 1.70 -23.24
CA ASN A 509 23.72 1.75 -24.16
C ASN A 509 25.09 1.53 -23.47
N HIS A 510 25.13 1.28 -22.16
CA HIS A 510 26.39 1.16 -21.43
C HIS A 510 27.10 -0.19 -21.63
N THR A 511 26.39 -1.31 -21.87
CA THR A 511 27.04 -2.61 -22.12
C THR A 511 27.19 -2.93 -23.60
N ALA A 512 28.30 -3.58 -23.94
CA ALA A 512 28.54 -4.10 -25.29
C ALA A 512 27.50 -5.16 -25.74
N ALA A 513 26.68 -5.72 -24.85
CA ALA A 513 25.63 -6.66 -25.23
C ALA A 513 24.40 -5.96 -25.82
N ASP A 514 24.24 -4.66 -25.57
CA ASP A 514 23.09 -3.87 -26.03
C ASP A 514 23.31 -3.23 -27.42
N TRP A 515 24.54 -3.36 -27.94
CA TRP A 515 24.95 -2.83 -29.24
C TRP A 515 25.06 -3.92 -30.28
N GLU A 516 24.51 -3.66 -31.46
CA GLU A 516 24.56 -4.57 -32.60
C GLU A 516 25.19 -3.91 -33.81
N TRP A 517 26.06 -4.63 -34.51
CA TRP A 517 26.63 -4.18 -35.79
C TRP A 517 25.62 -4.38 -36.91
N ASP A 518 25.48 -3.39 -37.80
CA ASP A 518 24.59 -3.46 -38.96
C ASP A 518 24.73 -4.82 -39.67
N PRO A 519 23.64 -5.59 -39.85
CA PRO A 519 23.67 -6.93 -40.43
C PRO A 519 24.14 -6.95 -41.89
N GLN A 520 24.11 -5.82 -42.61
CA GLN A 520 24.55 -5.76 -44.01
C GLN A 520 26.06 -5.98 -44.19
N GLY A 521 26.86 -5.99 -43.12
CA GLY A 521 28.30 -6.20 -43.22
C GLY A 521 29.05 -4.94 -43.65
N TRP A 522 30.36 -5.05 -43.89
CA TRP A 522 31.17 -3.92 -44.36
C TRP A 522 30.90 -3.62 -45.84
N GLN A 523 30.49 -2.38 -46.15
CA GLN A 523 30.02 -1.97 -47.48
C GLN A 523 31.01 -1.02 -48.18
N PHE A 524 31.08 -1.11 -49.52
CA PHE A 524 31.85 -0.17 -50.32
C PHE A 524 31.06 1.13 -50.57
N GLY A 525 31.63 2.27 -50.15
CA GLY A 525 30.96 3.57 -50.29
C GLY A 525 29.97 3.85 -49.16
N PHE A 526 29.65 5.13 -48.98
CA PHE A 526 28.67 5.55 -47.99
C PHE A 526 27.31 5.00 -48.43
N SER A 527 26.74 4.08 -47.66
CA SER A 527 25.46 3.45 -48.04
C SER A 527 24.35 4.51 -48.11
N THR A 528 23.36 4.31 -48.98
CA THR A 528 22.10 5.08 -48.93
C THR A 528 21.15 4.55 -47.84
N THR A 529 21.56 3.52 -47.09
CA THR A 529 20.79 2.88 -46.02
C THR A 529 21.36 3.15 -44.61
N THR A 530 22.23 4.15 -44.44
CA THR A 530 22.71 4.54 -43.11
C THR A 530 21.55 5.11 -42.29
N THR A 531 21.45 4.74 -41.02
CA THR A 531 20.44 5.31 -40.11
C THR A 531 20.88 6.61 -39.45
N LEU A 532 22.11 7.07 -39.66
CA LEU A 532 22.53 8.41 -39.25
C LEU A 532 21.47 9.51 -39.56
N LEU A 533 21.00 10.10 -38.47
CA LEU A 533 19.96 11.12 -38.27
C LEU A 533 18.55 10.65 -38.59
N ALA A 534 18.33 9.37 -38.37
CA ALA A 534 17.07 8.68 -38.48
C ALA A 534 17.04 7.55 -37.44
N THR A 535 15.89 6.93 -37.30
CA THR A 535 15.68 5.80 -36.40
C THR A 535 16.62 4.65 -36.76
N ASN A 536 17.29 4.09 -35.75
CA ASN A 536 18.17 2.93 -35.91
C ASN A 536 17.42 1.74 -36.49
N SER A 537 18.13 0.87 -37.19
CA SER A 537 17.56 -0.34 -37.78
C SER A 537 17.12 -1.36 -36.72
N ASN A 538 17.70 -1.27 -35.52
CA ASN A 538 17.44 -2.13 -34.37
C ASN A 538 16.60 -1.44 -33.28
N CYS A 539 16.20 -0.17 -33.47
CA CYS A 539 15.32 0.51 -32.51
C CYS A 539 13.91 -0.08 -32.63
N THR A 540 13.46 -0.73 -31.56
CA THR A 540 12.13 -1.35 -31.50
C THR A 540 11.48 -0.97 -30.16
N PRO A 541 10.94 0.26 -30.05
CA PRO A 541 10.38 0.77 -28.79
C PRO A 541 9.15 0.01 -28.29
N ASP A 542 8.42 -0.65 -29.20
CA ASP A 542 7.30 -1.55 -28.88
C ASP A 542 7.60 -2.99 -29.36
N PRO A 543 8.52 -3.72 -28.70
CA PRO A 543 8.92 -5.06 -29.13
C PRO A 543 7.87 -6.14 -28.77
N GLY A 544 6.89 -5.79 -27.93
CA GLY A 544 5.86 -6.69 -27.40
C GLY A 544 6.39 -7.80 -26.48
N GLY A 545 5.49 -8.67 -26.03
CA GLY A 545 5.82 -9.81 -25.18
C GLY A 545 6.16 -9.42 -23.73
N SER A 546 7.37 -9.75 -23.27
CA SER A 546 7.86 -9.44 -21.91
C SER A 546 8.70 -8.15 -21.90
N HIS A 547 8.11 -7.06 -22.37
CA HIS A 547 8.66 -5.70 -22.39
C HIS A 547 7.53 -4.71 -22.08
N ASP A 548 7.87 -3.45 -21.88
CA ASP A 548 6.88 -2.40 -21.73
C ASP A 548 6.05 -2.35 -23.02
N GLN A 549 4.72 -2.29 -22.88
CA GLN A 549 3.81 -2.16 -24.01
C GLN A 549 3.75 -0.68 -24.41
N GLU A 550 4.08 -0.37 -25.66
CA GLU A 550 4.13 1.03 -26.13
C GLU A 550 3.38 1.14 -27.47
N ASP A 551 2.08 0.78 -27.47
CA ASP A 551 1.25 0.62 -28.67
C ASP A 551 1.45 1.77 -29.69
N GLY A 552 2.12 1.45 -30.79
CA GLY A 552 2.33 2.37 -31.91
C GLY A 552 3.59 3.25 -31.84
N ALA A 553 4.45 3.05 -30.83
CA ALA A 553 5.75 3.71 -30.76
C ALA A 553 6.66 3.27 -31.91
N THR A 554 7.33 4.23 -32.55
CA THR A 554 8.26 3.98 -33.66
C THR A 554 9.64 4.55 -33.41
N ASP A 555 9.71 5.63 -32.64
CA ASP A 555 10.93 6.31 -32.23
C ASP A 555 11.14 6.18 -30.71
N PRO A 556 12.38 6.35 -30.20
CA PRO A 556 12.70 6.17 -28.78
C PRO A 556 12.08 7.25 -27.86
N TRP A 557 11.54 8.33 -28.42
CA TRP A 557 10.78 9.35 -27.68
C TRP A 557 9.26 9.15 -27.74
N ASP A 558 8.78 8.15 -28.49
CA ASP A 558 7.35 7.82 -28.55
C ASP A 558 6.90 6.99 -27.32
N VAL A 559 7.86 6.45 -26.56
CA VAL A 559 7.57 5.67 -25.35
C VAL A 559 7.11 6.57 -24.21
N SER A 560 6.14 6.10 -23.44
CA SER A 560 5.59 6.83 -22.30
C SER A 560 6.64 7.18 -21.23
N THR A 561 7.72 6.40 -21.18
CA THR A 561 8.82 6.47 -20.23
C THR A 561 10.00 7.32 -20.71
N ALA A 562 9.84 8.08 -21.80
CA ALA A 562 10.79 9.11 -22.24
C ALA A 562 10.65 10.40 -21.40
N HIS A 563 10.69 10.24 -20.08
CA HIS A 563 10.43 11.30 -19.12
C HIS A 563 11.26 11.07 -17.85
N ILE A 564 11.90 12.13 -17.38
CA ILE A 564 12.57 12.19 -16.08
C ILE A 564 12.07 13.48 -15.39
N ALA A 565 11.68 13.35 -14.14
CA ALA A 565 11.03 14.44 -13.42
C ALA A 565 12.03 15.48 -12.88
N ASN A 566 13.24 15.04 -12.52
CA ASN A 566 14.23 15.79 -11.75
C ASN A 566 13.60 16.48 -10.53
N SER A 567 12.71 15.73 -9.86
CA SER A 567 11.97 16.20 -8.71
C SER A 567 11.40 15.02 -7.93
N ALA A 568 11.13 15.25 -6.65
CA ALA A 568 10.54 14.23 -5.79
C ALA A 568 9.25 13.65 -6.39
N ILE A 569 9.13 12.32 -6.32
CA ILE A 569 7.98 11.60 -6.86
C ILE A 569 6.68 12.11 -6.24
N THR A 570 5.67 12.33 -7.07
CA THR A 570 4.36 12.84 -6.63
C THR A 570 3.29 11.76 -6.54
N THR A 571 3.46 10.65 -7.28
CA THR A 571 2.57 9.49 -7.27
C THR A 571 3.40 8.22 -7.42
N LEU A 572 3.03 7.12 -6.76
CA LEU A 572 3.79 5.85 -6.92
C LEU A 572 3.69 5.26 -8.34
N TRP A 573 2.84 5.84 -9.20
CA TRP A 573 2.78 5.52 -10.62
C TRP A 573 4.09 5.87 -11.35
N GLU A 574 4.79 6.93 -10.93
CA GLU A 574 6.06 7.36 -11.54
C GLU A 574 7.18 6.32 -11.40
N LEU A 575 7.04 5.34 -10.49
CA LEU A 575 7.94 4.19 -10.44
C LEU A 575 7.94 3.42 -11.77
N GLY A 576 6.83 3.40 -12.49
CA GLY A 576 6.71 2.80 -13.83
C GLY A 576 7.51 3.51 -14.92
N ALA A 577 8.00 4.74 -14.68
CA ALA A 577 8.92 5.43 -15.57
C ALA A 577 10.39 5.02 -15.37
N ILE A 578 10.71 4.37 -14.24
CA ILE A 578 12.09 4.06 -13.87
C ILE A 578 12.58 2.86 -14.70
N HIS A 579 13.59 3.11 -15.53
CA HIS A 579 14.18 2.07 -16.38
C HIS A 579 14.88 0.98 -15.55
N ARG A 580 14.73 -0.29 -15.96
CA ARG A 580 15.19 -1.46 -15.19
C ARG A 580 16.65 -1.85 -15.46
N GLY A 581 17.33 -1.14 -16.35
CA GLY A 581 18.66 -1.53 -16.85
C GLY A 581 18.61 -2.65 -17.89
N GLN A 582 17.50 -2.76 -18.62
CA GLN A 582 17.29 -3.71 -19.71
C GLN A 582 16.47 -3.01 -20.79
N ALA A 583 16.86 -3.15 -22.06
CA ALA A 583 16.21 -2.43 -23.16
C ALA A 583 14.68 -2.60 -23.14
N TRP A 584 13.97 -1.48 -23.23
CA TRP A 584 12.50 -1.40 -23.29
C TRP A 584 11.80 -2.05 -22.08
N ARG A 585 12.40 -1.93 -20.89
CA ARG A 585 11.82 -2.42 -19.64
C ARG A 585 11.98 -1.40 -18.52
N THR A 586 10.88 -1.07 -17.86
CA THR A 586 10.84 -0.30 -16.62
C THR A 586 10.48 -1.17 -15.42
N ILE A 587 10.29 -0.57 -14.25
CA ILE A 587 9.73 -1.26 -13.08
C ILE A 587 8.27 -1.59 -13.39
N ARG A 588 7.96 -2.89 -13.48
CA ARG A 588 6.63 -3.35 -13.89
C ARG A 588 5.64 -3.44 -12.71
N LEU A 589 4.80 -2.43 -12.56
CA LEU A 589 3.72 -2.36 -11.57
C LEU A 589 2.45 -3.12 -11.98
N THR A 590 2.30 -3.49 -13.26
CA THR A 590 1.14 -4.29 -13.74
C THR A 590 1.11 -5.74 -13.27
N GLN A 591 2.18 -6.24 -12.64
CA GLN A 591 2.25 -7.64 -12.23
C GLN A 591 2.89 -7.81 -10.85
N PHE A 592 2.27 -8.66 -10.03
CA PHE A 592 2.75 -9.02 -8.69
C PHE A 592 3.49 -10.37 -8.72
N ASN A 593 4.63 -10.44 -8.05
CA ASN A 593 5.40 -11.67 -7.99
C ASN A 593 4.94 -12.57 -6.84
N GLU A 594 4.12 -13.55 -7.20
CA GLU A 594 3.55 -14.56 -6.29
C GLU A 594 4.56 -15.62 -5.81
N THR A 595 5.72 -15.72 -6.45
CA THR A 595 6.74 -16.75 -6.13
C THR A 595 7.71 -16.31 -5.03
N LEU A 596 7.69 -15.01 -4.73
CA LEU A 596 8.47 -14.40 -3.67
C LEU A 596 7.54 -14.15 -2.47
N SER A 597 8.05 -14.31 -1.25
CA SER A 597 7.35 -13.70 -0.11
C SER A 597 7.36 -12.17 -0.31
N ALA A 598 6.48 -11.44 0.41
CA ALA A 598 6.39 -9.97 0.31
C ALA A 598 7.73 -9.23 0.51
N ALA A 599 8.76 -9.92 1.03
CA ALA A 599 10.10 -9.43 1.30
C ALA A 599 11.12 -9.56 0.15
N LEU A 600 10.94 -10.45 -0.83
CA LEU A 600 12.06 -10.79 -1.74
C LEU A 600 12.06 -9.96 -3.05
N GLY A 601 13.27 -9.57 -3.48
CA GLY A 601 13.55 -8.51 -4.43
C GLY A 601 13.44 -8.82 -5.94
N LEU A 602 14.06 -7.95 -6.75
CA LEU A 602 14.00 -7.95 -8.21
C LEU A 602 14.29 -9.34 -8.84
N SER A 603 13.39 -9.80 -9.71
CA SER A 603 13.44 -11.12 -10.36
C SER A 603 13.28 -11.04 -11.90
N ALA A 604 12.84 -12.12 -12.55
CA ALA A 604 12.53 -12.07 -13.98
C ALA A 604 11.42 -11.05 -14.27
N TYR A 605 11.57 -10.23 -15.31
CA TYR A 605 10.61 -9.18 -15.68
C TYR A 605 9.17 -9.70 -15.89
N SER A 606 9.04 -10.95 -16.37
CA SER A 606 7.75 -11.62 -16.56
C SER A 606 7.01 -11.97 -15.26
N LEU A 607 7.65 -11.83 -14.09
CA LEU A 607 7.03 -12.05 -12.78
C LEU A 607 6.50 -10.74 -12.17
N GLY A 608 6.91 -9.58 -12.70
CA GLY A 608 6.51 -8.27 -12.21
C GLY A 608 7.28 -7.78 -10.99
N ASP A 609 7.11 -6.49 -10.72
CA ASP A 609 7.86 -5.72 -9.73
C ASP A 609 6.94 -4.99 -8.73
N ALA A 610 5.61 -5.18 -8.81
CA ALA A 610 4.63 -4.50 -7.96
C ALA A 610 4.83 -4.72 -6.45
N ASN A 611 5.61 -5.73 -6.03
CA ASN A 611 6.04 -5.93 -4.65
C ASN A 611 6.71 -4.68 -4.03
N ILE A 612 7.36 -3.83 -4.84
CA ILE A 612 7.96 -2.58 -4.38
C ILE A 612 6.94 -1.64 -3.72
N LEU A 613 5.68 -1.65 -4.16
CA LEU A 613 4.62 -0.73 -3.69
C LEU A 613 4.32 -0.87 -2.20
N ASP A 614 4.67 -2.00 -1.60
CA ASP A 614 4.52 -2.21 -0.16
C ASP A 614 5.66 -1.57 0.65
N GLN A 615 6.83 -1.41 0.02
CA GLN A 615 8.09 -1.07 0.67
C GLN A 615 8.46 0.41 0.53
N VAL A 616 7.79 1.13 -0.36
CA VAL A 616 7.94 2.58 -0.53
C VAL A 616 6.66 3.30 -0.14
N LYS A 617 6.76 4.56 0.30
CA LYS A 617 5.63 5.41 0.68
C LYS A 617 5.82 6.83 0.15
N LEU A 618 4.74 7.60 0.17
CA LEU A 618 4.77 9.05 -0.02
C LEU A 618 4.47 9.73 1.31
N GLY A 619 5.43 10.51 1.81
CA GLY A 619 5.33 11.27 3.05
C GLY A 619 6.17 10.67 4.18
N GLY A 620 6.71 11.55 5.02
CA GLY A 620 7.60 11.18 6.14
C GLY A 620 6.90 10.64 7.38
N ASP A 621 5.56 10.59 7.40
CA ASP A 621 4.80 10.16 8.57
C ASP A 621 4.96 8.65 8.81
N ASN A 622 5.04 8.25 10.10
CA ASN A 622 5.17 6.85 10.51
C ASN A 622 3.81 6.16 10.69
N TYR A 623 2.75 6.94 10.72
CA TYR A 623 1.39 6.50 10.97
C TYR A 623 0.46 7.27 10.05
N CYS A 624 -0.50 6.58 9.47
CA CYS A 624 -1.48 7.16 8.56
C CYS A 624 -2.88 6.74 8.98
N TYR A 625 -3.82 7.69 9.02
CA TYR A 625 -5.24 7.40 9.22
C TYR A 625 -6.02 7.52 7.90
N GLY A 626 -7.18 6.89 7.79
CA GLY A 626 -8.03 7.03 6.60
C GLY A 626 -7.56 6.23 5.37
N ASN A 627 -6.58 5.32 5.51
CA ASN A 627 -6.24 4.34 4.47
C ASN A 627 -7.30 3.24 4.40
N LEU A 628 -7.79 2.95 3.19
CA LEU A 628 -8.79 1.90 2.99
C LEU A 628 -8.12 0.52 2.96
N ASN A 629 -8.68 -0.45 3.69
CA ASN A 629 -8.19 -1.82 3.59
C ASN A 629 -8.57 -2.43 2.23
N ALA A 630 -7.58 -2.83 1.44
CA ALA A 630 -7.78 -3.40 0.11
C ALA A 630 -8.54 -4.74 0.13
N ASN A 631 -8.65 -5.38 1.29
CA ASN A 631 -9.42 -6.61 1.51
C ASN A 631 -10.86 -6.37 2.00
N SER A 632 -11.35 -5.13 1.94
CA SER A 632 -12.73 -4.82 2.28
C SER A 632 -13.69 -5.61 1.38
N ASP A 633 -14.75 -6.18 1.96
CA ASP A 633 -15.84 -6.83 1.22
C ASP A 633 -16.87 -5.83 0.68
N ARG A 634 -16.63 -4.52 0.88
CA ARG A 634 -17.57 -3.45 0.56
C ARG A 634 -17.32 -2.86 -0.82
N PRO A 635 -18.14 -3.21 -1.83
CA PRO A 635 -17.89 -2.77 -3.19
C PRO A 635 -17.95 -1.25 -3.33
N ASN A 636 -18.85 -0.59 -2.60
CA ASN A 636 -18.98 0.87 -2.66
C ASN A 636 -17.82 1.60 -1.97
N ALA A 637 -17.27 1.05 -0.88
CA ALA A 637 -16.11 1.63 -0.20
C ALA A 637 -14.86 1.52 -1.08
N LEU A 638 -14.64 0.36 -1.69
CA LEU A 638 -13.56 0.19 -2.67
C LEU A 638 -13.77 1.08 -3.90
N ALA A 639 -15.00 1.16 -4.44
CA ALA A 639 -15.30 1.99 -5.60
C ALA A 639 -15.04 3.48 -5.34
N ALA A 640 -15.25 3.95 -4.10
CA ALA A 640 -14.97 5.32 -3.69
C ALA A 640 -13.52 5.75 -3.97
N THR A 641 -12.57 4.82 -3.90
CA THR A 641 -11.14 5.10 -4.13
C THR A 641 -10.80 5.29 -5.60
N LEU A 642 -11.67 4.83 -6.49
CA LEU A 642 -11.52 4.96 -7.94
C LEU A 642 -12.34 6.12 -8.48
N VAL A 643 -13.51 6.42 -7.91
CA VAL A 643 -14.36 7.53 -8.39
C VAL A 643 -13.63 8.87 -8.24
N GLY A 644 -13.59 9.67 -9.30
CA GLY A 644 -12.88 10.96 -9.31
C GLY A 644 -11.39 10.83 -9.68
N LEU A 645 -10.85 9.60 -9.75
CA LEU A 645 -9.47 9.39 -10.18
C LEU A 645 -9.27 9.89 -11.61
N SER A 646 -8.39 10.87 -11.74
CA SER A 646 -7.96 11.43 -13.01
C SER A 646 -6.91 10.51 -13.64
N VAL A 647 -7.20 10.03 -14.85
CA VAL A 647 -6.39 9.08 -15.60
C VAL A 647 -6.14 9.54 -17.04
N GLY A 648 -5.14 8.96 -17.70
CA GLY A 648 -4.82 9.17 -19.10
C GLY A 648 -3.96 10.41 -19.36
N ALA A 649 -3.31 10.98 -18.34
CA ALA A 649 -2.21 11.92 -18.56
C ALA A 649 -0.90 11.16 -18.86
N GLY A 650 0.17 11.87 -19.21
CA GLY A 650 1.53 11.32 -19.20
C GLY A 650 2.24 11.64 -17.88
N TYR A 651 3.43 11.07 -17.66
CA TYR A 651 4.20 11.30 -16.42
C TYR A 651 4.55 12.77 -16.16
N SER A 652 4.73 13.58 -17.20
CA SER A 652 4.97 15.04 -17.07
C SER A 652 3.82 15.81 -16.42
N ALA A 653 2.65 15.18 -16.25
CA ALA A 653 1.50 15.73 -15.55
C ALA A 653 0.81 14.64 -14.71
N SER A 654 1.60 13.89 -13.94
CA SER A 654 1.18 12.68 -13.21
C SER A 654 0.00 12.87 -12.25
N THR A 655 -0.22 14.08 -11.72
CA THR A 655 -1.36 14.41 -10.84
C THR A 655 -2.65 14.77 -11.59
N SER A 656 -2.58 14.93 -12.92
CA SER A 656 -3.70 15.29 -13.78
C SER A 656 -4.22 14.09 -14.61
N GLY A 657 -5.23 14.31 -15.44
CA GLY A 657 -5.81 13.29 -16.32
C GLY A 657 -6.58 13.88 -17.50
N THR A 658 -6.76 13.07 -18.54
CA THR A 658 -7.63 13.38 -19.69
C THR A 658 -9.02 12.76 -19.56
N ALA A 659 -9.19 11.84 -18.63
CA ALA A 659 -10.45 11.22 -18.24
C ALA A 659 -10.56 11.11 -16.72
N THR A 660 -11.78 10.94 -16.24
CA THR A 660 -12.09 10.73 -14.82
C THR A 660 -12.92 9.47 -14.67
N ILE A 661 -12.55 8.60 -13.73
CA ILE A 661 -13.31 7.39 -13.44
C ILE A 661 -14.64 7.76 -12.77
N ASN A 662 -15.75 7.31 -13.34
CA ASN A 662 -17.08 7.48 -12.75
C ASN A 662 -17.51 6.23 -11.94
N SER A 663 -18.60 6.35 -11.19
CA SER A 663 -19.12 5.28 -10.34
C SER A 663 -19.45 3.98 -11.08
N SER A 664 -19.90 4.06 -12.33
CA SER A 664 -20.18 2.86 -13.14
C SER A 664 -18.91 2.11 -13.51
N LEU A 665 -17.85 2.82 -13.88
CA LEU A 665 -16.56 2.22 -14.22
C LEU A 665 -15.86 1.66 -12.97
N ALA A 666 -15.91 2.40 -11.87
CA ALA A 666 -15.39 1.94 -10.58
C ALA A 666 -16.07 0.62 -10.16
N LEU A 667 -17.41 0.56 -10.15
CA LEU A 667 -18.14 -0.66 -9.79
C LEU A 667 -17.90 -1.82 -10.77
N ALA A 668 -17.60 -1.55 -12.04
CA ALA A 668 -17.23 -2.58 -13.01
C ALA A 668 -15.87 -3.22 -12.68
N ALA A 669 -14.91 -2.44 -12.18
CA ALA A 669 -13.61 -2.92 -11.72
C ALA A 669 -13.71 -3.71 -10.40
N ILE A 670 -14.54 -3.21 -9.47
CA ILE A 670 -14.70 -3.85 -8.15
C ILE A 670 -15.48 -5.17 -8.24
N GLY A 671 -16.57 -5.19 -9.01
CA GLY A 671 -17.56 -6.28 -9.02
C GLY A 671 -18.59 -6.14 -7.90
N THR A 672 -19.85 -6.57 -8.15
CA THR A 672 -20.99 -6.27 -7.25
C THR A 672 -21.86 -7.48 -6.89
N SER A 673 -21.64 -8.67 -7.48
CA SER A 673 -22.36 -9.90 -7.10
C SER A 673 -21.61 -11.17 -7.50
N PRO A 674 -21.55 -12.20 -6.63
CA PRO A 674 -20.89 -13.49 -6.92
C PRO A 674 -21.58 -14.32 -8.01
N THR A 675 -22.78 -13.96 -8.45
CA THR A 675 -23.58 -14.76 -9.41
C THR A 675 -23.31 -14.44 -10.89
N THR A 676 -22.61 -13.33 -11.19
CA THR A 676 -22.33 -12.88 -12.57
C THR A 676 -20.88 -12.42 -12.78
N ALA A 677 -20.01 -12.58 -11.78
CA ALA A 677 -18.66 -12.01 -11.79
C ALA A 677 -17.71 -12.70 -12.80
N ALA A 678 -16.97 -11.90 -13.54
CA ALA A 678 -15.89 -12.35 -14.42
C ALA A 678 -14.56 -12.41 -13.63
N SER A 679 -13.65 -13.30 -14.04
CA SER A 679 -12.29 -13.34 -13.51
C SER A 679 -11.59 -11.98 -13.68
N GLY A 680 -10.88 -11.50 -12.66
CA GLY A 680 -10.05 -10.28 -12.75
C GLY A 680 -10.61 -9.01 -12.10
N GLN A 681 -11.82 -9.09 -11.53
CA GLN A 681 -12.42 -8.05 -10.69
C GLN A 681 -11.87 -8.09 -9.26
N TRP A 682 -11.83 -6.95 -8.57
CA TRP A 682 -11.20 -6.80 -7.24
C TRP A 682 -11.72 -7.81 -6.21
N LEU A 683 -13.05 -7.90 -6.00
CA LEU A 683 -13.62 -8.80 -5.00
C LEU A 683 -13.48 -10.30 -5.35
N PHE A 684 -13.18 -10.62 -6.60
CA PHE A 684 -13.21 -11.97 -7.18
C PHE A 684 -11.86 -12.42 -7.72
N GLU A 685 -10.81 -11.83 -7.18
CA GLU A 685 -9.45 -12.04 -7.61
C GLU A 685 -9.05 -13.52 -7.38
N ASN A 686 -8.91 -14.26 -8.49
CA ASN A 686 -8.76 -15.73 -8.63
C ASN A 686 -10.04 -16.61 -8.64
N GLY A 687 -11.05 -16.22 -9.44
CA GLY A 687 -11.62 -17.09 -10.47
C GLY A 687 -12.47 -18.32 -10.07
N THR A 688 -12.89 -18.45 -8.81
CA THR A 688 -13.99 -19.36 -8.44
C THR A 688 -14.88 -18.66 -7.43
N ALA A 689 -16.19 -18.63 -7.68
CA ALA A 689 -17.17 -18.09 -6.73
C ALA A 689 -16.93 -18.70 -5.33
N GLY A 690 -16.45 -17.89 -4.39
CA GLY A 690 -16.15 -18.29 -3.00
C GLY A 690 -14.67 -18.42 -2.59
N VAL A 691 -13.70 -18.15 -3.48
CA VAL A 691 -12.27 -18.12 -3.12
C VAL A 691 -11.66 -16.75 -3.45
N THR A 692 -11.92 -15.77 -2.59
CA THR A 692 -11.16 -14.51 -2.61
C THR A 692 -9.77 -14.79 -2.05
N LYS A 693 -8.71 -14.49 -2.81
CA LYS A 693 -7.34 -14.52 -2.30
C LYS A 693 -7.02 -13.18 -1.67
N PRO A 694 -6.92 -13.08 -0.35
CA PRO A 694 -6.62 -11.80 0.28
C PRO A 694 -5.25 -11.28 -0.13
N MET A 695 -5.13 -9.97 -0.09
CA MET A 695 -3.95 -9.19 -0.39
C MET A 695 -3.16 -9.00 0.89
N PHE A 696 -1.94 -9.54 0.91
CA PHE A 696 -1.00 -9.42 2.03
C PHE A 696 -0.11 -8.18 1.89
N SER A 697 -0.12 -7.56 0.71
CA SER A 697 0.76 -6.48 0.29
C SER A 697 0.00 -5.55 -0.64
N ARG A 698 0.32 -4.25 -0.60
CA ARG A 698 -0.22 -3.26 -1.56
C ARG A 698 0.07 -3.63 -3.01
N GLY A 699 1.20 -4.31 -3.27
CA GLY A 699 1.55 -4.83 -4.59
C GLY A 699 0.53 -5.82 -5.16
N GLY A 700 -0.29 -6.43 -4.30
CA GLY A 700 -1.37 -7.32 -4.73
C GLY A 700 -2.39 -6.64 -5.65
N LEU A 701 -2.47 -5.30 -5.67
CA LEU A 701 -3.38 -4.55 -6.56
C LEU A 701 -3.16 -4.90 -8.02
N ALA A 702 -1.91 -5.23 -8.39
CA ALA A 702 -1.54 -5.63 -9.74
C ALA A 702 -2.20 -6.94 -10.22
N ARG A 703 -2.73 -7.75 -9.30
CA ARG A 703 -3.44 -8.98 -9.65
C ARG A 703 -4.86 -8.72 -10.16
N ILE A 704 -5.39 -7.51 -9.93
CA ILE A 704 -6.72 -7.07 -10.36
C ILE A 704 -6.63 -6.62 -11.82
N THR A 705 -6.84 -7.55 -12.75
CA THR A 705 -6.61 -7.28 -14.19
C THR A 705 -7.50 -6.19 -14.75
N THR A 706 -8.70 -5.99 -14.20
CA THR A 706 -9.61 -4.90 -14.64
C THR A 706 -9.05 -3.50 -14.39
N LEU A 707 -8.02 -3.35 -13.54
CA LEU A 707 -7.30 -2.09 -13.35
C LEU A 707 -6.26 -1.82 -14.45
N SER A 708 -5.92 -2.81 -15.29
CA SER A 708 -4.78 -2.74 -16.23
C SER A 708 -5.03 -3.38 -17.60
N ASP A 709 -6.26 -3.83 -17.91
CA ASP A 709 -6.63 -4.51 -19.16
C ASP A 709 -7.43 -3.64 -20.14
N GLY A 710 -7.62 -2.37 -19.81
CA GLY A 710 -8.40 -1.43 -20.61
C GLY A 710 -9.91 -1.43 -20.35
N THR A 711 -10.39 -2.18 -19.34
CA THR A 711 -11.82 -2.23 -18.98
C THR A 711 -12.35 -0.89 -18.48
N ILE A 712 -11.54 -0.16 -17.71
CA ILE A 712 -11.94 1.11 -17.09
C ILE A 712 -11.79 2.28 -18.08
N PHE A 713 -10.66 2.33 -18.77
CA PHE A 713 -10.34 3.32 -19.80
C PHE A 713 -9.34 2.74 -20.79
N THR A 714 -9.03 3.46 -21.88
CA THR A 714 -8.05 2.97 -22.86
C THR A 714 -6.64 2.94 -22.27
N GLN A 715 -6.09 1.73 -22.08
CA GLN A 715 -4.76 1.48 -21.52
C GLN A 715 -3.85 0.78 -22.54
N GLY A 716 -3.58 1.45 -23.66
CA GLY A 716 -2.78 0.89 -24.76
C GLY A 716 -1.27 0.91 -24.50
N VAL A 717 -0.80 1.78 -23.61
CA VAL A 717 0.62 1.85 -23.21
C VAL A 717 0.79 1.41 -21.76
N ASP A 718 1.98 0.94 -21.41
CA ASP A 718 2.29 0.38 -20.10
C ASP A 718 2.06 1.40 -18.99
N ALA A 719 2.51 2.65 -19.18
CA ALA A 719 2.21 3.73 -18.25
C ALA A 719 0.70 3.86 -17.95
N ALA A 720 -0.17 3.76 -18.95
CA ALA A 720 -1.62 3.84 -18.73
C ALA A 720 -2.17 2.59 -17.99
N ARG A 721 -1.55 1.42 -18.19
CA ARG A 721 -1.92 0.19 -17.48
C ARG A 721 -1.52 0.21 -16.01
N GLU A 722 -0.46 0.94 -15.68
CA GLU A 722 0.07 1.08 -14.31
C GLU A 722 -0.55 2.23 -13.52
N GLU A 723 -1.12 3.21 -14.21
CA GLU A 723 -1.60 4.48 -13.64
C GLU A 723 -2.56 4.30 -12.46
N ILE A 724 -3.59 3.47 -12.62
CA ILE A 724 -4.58 3.27 -11.55
C ILE A 724 -3.92 2.61 -10.33
N ILE A 725 -3.13 1.55 -10.55
CA ILE A 725 -2.46 0.81 -9.48
C ILE A 725 -1.50 1.73 -8.71
N GLY A 726 -0.66 2.48 -9.42
CA GLY A 726 0.31 3.40 -8.83
C GLY A 726 -0.33 4.56 -8.07
N LYS A 727 -1.45 5.12 -8.58
CA LYS A 727 -2.14 6.23 -7.89
C LYS A 727 -2.87 5.81 -6.63
N ILE A 728 -3.42 4.59 -6.57
CA ILE A 728 -4.19 4.13 -5.40
C ILE A 728 -3.35 3.38 -4.36
N ALA A 729 -2.17 2.86 -4.71
CA ALA A 729 -1.38 2.02 -3.78
C ALA A 729 -1.05 2.72 -2.45
N ASN A 730 -0.77 4.03 -2.46
CA ASN A 730 -0.40 4.78 -1.25
C ASN A 730 -1.57 5.02 -0.29
N ILE A 731 -2.81 5.05 -0.79
CA ILE A 731 -4.02 5.31 0.02
C ILE A 731 -4.69 4.02 0.51
N MET A 732 -4.08 2.88 0.22
CA MET A 732 -4.53 1.55 0.62
C MET A 732 -3.71 1.03 1.79
N THR A 733 -4.29 0.10 2.54
CA THR A 733 -3.60 -0.72 3.54
C THR A 733 -4.01 -2.19 3.42
N THR A 734 -3.17 -3.09 3.91
CA THR A 734 -3.44 -4.53 4.03
C THR A 734 -3.31 -5.01 5.47
N ARG A 735 -3.24 -4.12 6.47
CA ARG A 735 -2.95 -4.49 7.86
C ARG A 735 -4.15 -4.53 8.80
N PRO A 736 -4.93 -3.45 8.97
CA PRO A 736 -5.87 -3.36 10.08
C PRO A 736 -7.11 -4.22 9.87
N ASN A 737 -7.42 -5.05 10.88
CA ASN A 737 -8.74 -5.62 11.10
C ASN A 737 -9.32 -5.03 12.40
N TYR A 738 -10.58 -4.61 12.36
CA TYR A 738 -11.28 -4.04 13.51
C TYR A 738 -12.53 -4.85 13.83
N PHE A 739 -12.78 -5.07 15.12
CA PHE A 739 -13.95 -5.77 15.59
C PHE A 739 -14.62 -5.00 16.73
N THR A 740 -15.94 -4.85 16.65
CA THR A 740 -16.76 -4.38 17.76
C THR A 740 -17.35 -5.59 18.47
N MET A 741 -17.15 -5.69 19.79
CA MET A 741 -17.67 -6.77 20.61
C MET A 741 -18.73 -6.22 21.54
N ILE A 742 -19.92 -6.80 21.49
CA ILE A 742 -21.03 -6.51 22.39
C ILE A 742 -21.29 -7.75 23.22
N ILE A 743 -21.16 -7.64 24.53
CA ILE A 743 -21.35 -8.75 25.47
C ILE A 743 -22.48 -8.40 26.41
N THR A 744 -23.40 -9.33 26.61
CA THR A 744 -24.43 -9.27 27.65
C THR A 744 -24.30 -10.44 28.60
N ALA A 745 -24.46 -10.19 29.89
CA ALA A 745 -24.45 -11.23 30.90
C ALA A 745 -25.49 -10.98 31.99
N GLN A 746 -26.10 -12.07 32.44
CA GLN A 746 -27.18 -12.04 33.41
C GLN A 746 -26.84 -12.96 34.58
N SER A 747 -27.01 -12.46 35.80
CA SER A 747 -27.01 -13.30 36.99
C SER A 747 -28.36 -13.98 37.13
N VAL A 748 -28.35 -15.30 37.21
CA VAL A 748 -29.55 -16.13 37.22
C VAL A 748 -29.67 -16.82 38.57
N ARG A 749 -30.89 -16.90 39.07
CA ARG A 749 -31.24 -17.81 40.16
C ARG A 749 -32.04 -18.96 39.60
N ASP A 750 -31.34 -20.06 39.34
CA ASP A 750 -31.90 -21.33 38.92
C ASP A 750 -32.82 -21.90 40.03
N ASN A 751 -34.10 -22.05 39.72
CA ASN A 751 -35.13 -22.40 40.69
C ASN A 751 -35.41 -23.90 40.75
N LYS A 752 -34.64 -24.57 41.62
CA LYS A 752 -34.69 -26.01 41.93
C LYS A 752 -36.08 -26.63 42.23
N VAL A 753 -37.10 -25.83 42.55
CA VAL A 753 -38.40 -26.34 43.00
C VAL A 753 -39.38 -26.55 41.85
N MET A 754 -39.27 -25.78 40.77
CA MET A 754 -40.26 -25.77 39.67
C MET A 754 -39.66 -25.96 38.27
N GLY A 755 -38.34 -25.80 38.11
CA GLY A 755 -37.62 -26.01 36.84
C GLY A 755 -36.65 -27.20 36.85
N ALA A 756 -36.06 -27.50 35.69
CA ALA A 756 -34.99 -28.48 35.54
C ALA A 756 -33.62 -27.81 35.69
N LEU A 757 -32.84 -28.21 36.71
CA LEU A 757 -31.49 -27.69 36.94
C LEU A 757 -30.64 -27.82 35.67
N GLY A 758 -29.98 -26.73 35.29
CA GLY A 758 -29.05 -26.71 34.14
C GLY A 758 -29.72 -26.39 32.82
N THR A 759 -31.02 -26.08 32.84
CA THR A 759 -31.77 -25.53 31.70
C THR A 759 -32.40 -24.22 32.16
N PHE A 760 -32.21 -23.13 31.42
CA PHE A 760 -32.89 -21.88 31.74
C PHE A 760 -34.37 -21.98 31.38
N ASP A 761 -35.24 -21.74 32.35
CA ASP A 761 -36.69 -21.72 32.17
C ASP A 761 -37.23 -20.32 32.49
N ALA A 762 -37.68 -19.61 31.45
CA ALA A 762 -38.16 -18.23 31.56
C ALA A 762 -39.37 -18.07 32.51
N ASP A 763 -40.16 -19.13 32.73
CA ASP A 763 -41.34 -19.09 33.60
C ASP A 763 -40.99 -19.32 35.09
N THR A 764 -39.83 -19.90 35.38
CA THR A 764 -39.47 -20.34 36.76
C THR A 764 -38.17 -19.75 37.30
N ASP A 765 -37.20 -19.45 36.44
CA ASP A 765 -35.93 -18.84 36.79
C ASP A 765 -36.03 -17.32 36.86
N VAL A 766 -35.19 -16.72 37.72
CA VAL A 766 -35.22 -15.27 37.96
C VAL A 766 -33.90 -14.64 37.58
N ILE A 767 -33.95 -13.71 36.62
CA ILE A 767 -32.86 -12.80 36.30
C ILE A 767 -32.75 -11.76 37.42
N ARG A 768 -31.57 -11.64 38.02
CA ARG A 768 -31.34 -10.82 39.22
C ARG A 768 -30.56 -9.54 38.97
N ALA A 769 -29.67 -9.59 37.99
CA ALA A 769 -28.86 -8.48 37.55
C ALA A 769 -28.43 -8.75 36.11
N GLU A 770 -28.20 -7.68 35.36
CA GLU A 770 -27.69 -7.70 34.01
C GLU A 770 -26.50 -6.75 33.91
N ALA A 771 -25.52 -7.09 33.09
CA ALA A 771 -24.38 -6.25 32.77
C ALA A 771 -24.10 -6.39 31.27
N ARG A 772 -23.73 -5.26 30.65
CA ARG A 772 -23.37 -5.21 29.24
C ARG A 772 -22.04 -4.52 29.06
N ILE A 773 -21.27 -4.97 28.08
CA ILE A 773 -19.95 -4.45 27.74
C ILE A 773 -19.91 -4.19 26.25
N MET A 774 -19.36 -3.04 25.86
CA MET A 774 -18.89 -2.78 24.51
C MET A 774 -17.36 -2.69 24.52
N ALA A 775 -16.72 -3.37 23.57
CA ALA A 775 -15.27 -3.39 23.45
C ALA A 775 -14.85 -3.31 21.98
N TYR A 776 -13.82 -2.51 21.70
CA TYR A 776 -13.23 -2.40 20.37
C TYR A 776 -11.88 -3.12 20.33
N LEU A 777 -11.73 -4.01 19.37
CA LEU A 777 -10.55 -4.84 19.19
C LEU A 777 -9.88 -4.52 17.87
N TYR A 778 -8.58 -4.27 17.92
CA TYR A 778 -7.71 -4.22 16.76
C TYR A 778 -6.98 -5.55 16.62
N ARG A 779 -6.86 -6.02 15.39
CA ARG A 779 -5.97 -7.12 15.01
C ARG A 779 -5.13 -6.71 13.82
N ASP A 780 -3.81 -6.86 13.94
CA ASP A 780 -2.93 -6.77 12.79
C ASP A 780 -3.03 -8.07 11.99
N ALA A 781 -3.42 -7.98 10.73
CA ALA A 781 -3.49 -9.10 9.82
C ALA A 781 -2.14 -9.84 9.76
N LEU A 782 -1.04 -9.13 9.52
CA LEU A 782 0.25 -9.73 9.17
C LEU A 782 0.95 -10.36 10.38
N THR A 783 0.85 -9.73 11.55
CA THR A 783 1.49 -10.24 12.78
C THR A 783 0.56 -11.11 13.64
N HIS A 784 -0.73 -11.17 13.33
CA HIS A 784 -1.78 -11.82 14.11
C HIS A 784 -1.88 -11.32 15.57
N SER A 785 -1.32 -10.14 15.85
CA SER A 785 -1.37 -9.54 17.18
C SER A 785 -2.71 -8.86 17.41
N PHE A 786 -3.25 -8.99 18.62
CA PHE A 786 -4.50 -8.33 19.02
C PHE A 786 -4.24 -7.25 20.07
N ARG A 787 -5.00 -6.16 19.99
CA ARG A 787 -4.98 -5.06 20.95
C ARG A 787 -6.40 -4.64 21.28
N LEU A 788 -6.75 -4.67 22.56
CA LEU A 788 -7.98 -4.04 23.06
C LEU A 788 -7.79 -2.52 23.01
N ILE A 789 -8.57 -1.84 22.17
CA ILE A 789 -8.48 -0.39 21.96
C ILE A 789 -9.25 0.34 23.05
N HIS A 790 -10.51 -0.05 23.24
CA HIS A 790 -11.42 0.58 24.19
C HIS A 790 -12.35 -0.46 24.80
N TYR A 791 -12.77 -0.20 26.04
CA TYR A 791 -13.64 -1.06 26.83
C TYR A 791 -14.52 -0.20 27.73
N GLU A 792 -15.82 -0.41 27.65
CA GLU A 792 -16.78 0.28 28.51
C GLU A 792 -18.00 -0.58 28.86
N TYR A 793 -18.61 -0.25 30.00
CA TYR A 793 -19.90 -0.78 30.39
C TYR A 793 -20.99 0.11 29.80
N ILE A 794 -21.94 -0.48 29.10
CA ILE A 794 -23.12 0.20 28.55
C ILE A 794 -24.34 -0.10 29.44
N GLU A 795 -25.20 0.90 29.66
CA GLU A 795 -26.37 0.80 30.57
C GLU A 795 -27.61 0.22 29.90
#